data_AF-A0A970SHW2-F1
#
_entry.id   AF-A0A970SHW2-F1
#
_cell.length_a   1.000
_cell.length_b   1.000
_cell.length_c   1.000
_cell.angle_alpha   90.00
_cell.angle_beta   90.00
_cell.angle_gamma   90.00
#
_symmetry.space_group_name_H-M   'P 1'
#
loop_
_entity.id
_entity.type
_entity.pdbx_description
1 polymer ?
#
loop_
_entity_poly.entity_id
_entity_poly.type
_entity_poly.pdbx_seq_one_letter_code
_entity_poly.pdbx_strand_id
1 'polypeptide(L)'
;MQRPIKKSWVFLFLILSLLAIFTASIFSDIAVEFNDINLEVEIREMLNNYSKPIYRSKLMDLYELDLSGKHITDLSGLEHARNLEILNLADNNIKDVSPLSTLTSLHILNLQNNEIASLEAINFDSINHLNLIELYLDNNFIGSKEGESNHDSGIEAISNYHNIEILSLNFNFVSNISPLLNLSKMRVLKLRGNQIHNIDGLGACSRLENLDLSRNNIHDISTIKELFNLKKLNLRENDIEDISPLQNLTQLEYLNLHTNTKIKSVIPISNLTNLTTLILRNVPISGQVWVFKDMEKLSRLNVRNCKISDFSIIAELMAKGILQDNEENLVFATINLRDNELIVNNNDPLASIRPYWENVTNREPTFLPHFSGLVKAPIFSQKSGFFTDQFTLYLSSENSGLDIYYTLDGSDPNPDHVHAPKSLYQKTFKYSEPLLIKSRSGDKNIYSTINTTHGDNAVPYMPPKSEVFKATVVRAIAYDHENDTQSEIVTQTYFVDENIHTLYSTLAVVSLTADYDALFGDEFGILNTGLGENIYYSPKTRVPANLEFFETDRSIGFQGQYEIKLHGNTSVANPQKGLHVIANSWVGEELIQYPIFKDSLSKANQLTEFKRFILRAWGTALNWPVFFSDAYHQTLLADSDLDIQDYRPVVLFINGEYWGLYEMREAIKNLEYFQSHYYNWQPVPLDILELGTIDFIDEGDPQHWFAMLKYVENNDIQDPDVYAYVQSQMDIDNFILYMAHCVFMGKKDWPIHNEAMWRPRTVDGKWRWIQFDMDQGLRPSVDAMYDMVNHVTNEEIHPHPLFLQLFKNDTFRHLFFNTFADLSNTYFLTSVEVDHFLAMANELDPYIPEFQARWNYDFDWEENKALALDLIKNRRTRRISQMLEHFDELSGVMEVTLLTDATMGKNAINSITITSDTPGVTDPNYWQGNYFQGIPINIQAIPNPGYRFVNWEGSIELDSDLQSITIHTNQSFSLKANFEPINN
;
A
#
# COMPACT_ATOMS: atom_id res chain seq x y z
N MET A 1 -6.41 90.94 -55.34
CA MET A 1 -6.44 91.67 -54.05
C MET A 1 -7.40 90.97 -53.11
N GLN A 2 -7.04 90.88 -51.83
CA GLN A 2 -7.84 90.42 -50.68
C GLN A 2 -8.07 88.90 -50.48
N ARG A 3 -7.16 88.39 -49.64
CA ARG A 3 -7.17 87.25 -48.69
C ARG A 3 -8.46 86.43 -48.49
N PRO A 4 -8.34 85.10 -48.39
CA PRO A 4 -9.35 84.22 -47.81
C PRO A 4 -9.13 84.05 -46.29
N ILE A 5 -10.15 84.26 -45.47
CA ILE A 5 -10.16 83.82 -44.07
C ILE A 5 -11.56 83.29 -43.75
N LYS A 6 -11.66 81.96 -43.60
CA LYS A 6 -12.16 81.24 -42.40
C LYS A 6 -12.41 79.76 -42.73
N LYS A 7 -11.34 79.03 -43.07
CA LYS A 7 -11.26 77.55 -42.93
C LYS A 7 -10.26 77.11 -41.84
N SER A 8 -9.35 77.99 -41.40
CA SER A 8 -8.37 77.66 -40.35
C SER A 8 -8.97 77.53 -38.94
N TRP A 9 -10.08 78.19 -38.62
CA TRP A 9 -10.67 78.08 -37.28
C TRP A 9 -11.39 76.75 -37.06
N VAL A 10 -12.00 76.17 -38.12
CA VAL A 10 -12.65 74.85 -38.05
C VAL A 10 -11.61 73.73 -37.98
N PHE A 11 -10.50 73.85 -38.71
CA PHE A 11 -9.42 72.85 -38.68
C PHE A 11 -8.60 72.91 -37.37
N LEU A 12 -8.40 74.11 -36.79
CA LEU A 12 -7.78 74.25 -35.47
C LEU A 12 -8.71 73.76 -34.35
N PHE A 13 -10.03 73.95 -34.47
CA PHE A 13 -11.00 73.38 -33.51
C PHE A 13 -11.11 71.85 -33.65
N LEU A 14 -11.00 71.30 -34.87
CA LEU A 14 -10.96 69.85 -35.11
C LEU A 14 -9.66 69.21 -34.64
N ILE A 15 -8.52 69.88 -34.79
CA ILE A 15 -7.23 69.42 -34.25
C ILE A 15 -7.18 69.59 -32.74
N LEU A 16 -7.75 70.65 -32.16
CA LEU A 16 -7.86 70.81 -30.70
C LEU A 16 -8.92 69.89 -30.09
N SER A 17 -9.99 69.53 -30.82
CA SER A 17 -10.95 68.52 -30.38
C SER A 17 -10.42 67.11 -30.58
N LEU A 18 -9.66 66.83 -31.65
CA LEU A 18 -8.97 65.55 -31.83
C LEU A 18 -7.79 65.42 -30.88
N LEU A 19 -7.02 66.48 -30.59
CA LEU A 19 -6.03 66.46 -29.51
C LEU A 19 -6.71 66.41 -28.15
N ALA A 20 -7.85 67.05 -27.90
CA ALA A 20 -8.59 66.88 -26.65
C ALA A 20 -9.24 65.50 -26.54
N ILE A 21 -9.55 64.82 -27.65
CA ILE A 21 -9.98 63.42 -27.66
C ILE A 21 -8.75 62.48 -27.54
N PHE A 22 -7.57 62.89 -27.99
CA PHE A 22 -6.29 62.16 -27.82
C PHE A 22 -5.58 62.46 -26.48
N THR A 23 -5.93 63.55 -25.79
CA THR A 23 -5.42 63.91 -24.46
C THR A 23 -6.48 63.76 -23.36
N ALA A 24 -7.75 63.49 -23.70
CA ALA A 24 -8.80 63.01 -22.79
C ALA A 24 -9.17 61.53 -23.02
N SER A 25 -8.29 60.76 -23.67
CA SER A 25 -8.19 59.31 -23.45
C SER A 25 -6.80 58.94 -22.92
N ILE A 26 -6.24 59.79 -22.05
CA ILE A 26 -5.56 59.24 -20.86
C ILE A 26 -6.70 58.56 -20.10
N PHE A 27 -7.01 57.30 -20.46
CA PHE A 27 -7.83 56.47 -19.59
C PHE A 27 -7.14 56.52 -18.24
N SER A 28 -7.82 57.03 -17.22
CA SER A 28 -7.42 56.77 -15.85
C SER A 28 -7.30 55.25 -15.75
N ASP A 29 -6.07 54.76 -15.70
CA ASP A 29 -5.83 53.34 -15.52
C ASP A 29 -6.55 52.91 -14.24
N ILE A 30 -7.42 51.91 -14.35
CA ILE A 30 -8.35 51.57 -13.28
C ILE A 30 -7.63 50.57 -12.38
N ALA A 31 -7.55 50.89 -11.10
CA ALA A 31 -7.09 49.93 -10.10
C ALA A 31 -8.10 48.76 -10.04
N VAL A 32 -7.58 47.54 -10.14
CA VAL A 32 -8.37 46.31 -10.10
C VAL A 32 -8.51 45.86 -8.66
N GLU A 33 -9.74 45.49 -8.29
CA GLU A 33 -10.08 44.91 -7.00
C GLU A 33 -10.19 43.39 -7.16
N PHE A 34 -9.64 42.65 -6.20
CA PHE A 34 -9.69 41.19 -6.14
C PHE A 34 -10.46 40.81 -4.88
N ASN A 35 -11.45 39.93 -5.02
CA ASN A 35 -12.27 39.49 -3.87
C ASN A 35 -11.62 38.32 -3.11
N ASP A 36 -10.71 37.59 -3.76
CA ASP A 36 -9.94 36.51 -3.17
C ASP A 36 -8.52 36.98 -2.88
N ILE A 37 -8.13 36.94 -1.61
CA ILE A 37 -6.82 37.40 -1.16
C ILE A 37 -5.69 36.52 -1.69
N ASN A 38 -5.92 35.22 -1.86
CA ASN A 38 -4.91 34.28 -2.37
C ASN A 38 -4.64 34.59 -3.84
N LEU A 39 -5.70 34.83 -4.62
CA LEU A 39 -5.58 35.29 -6.00
C LEU A 39 -4.81 36.61 -6.10
N GLU A 40 -5.15 37.59 -5.26
CA GLU A 40 -4.47 38.89 -5.28
C GLU A 40 -2.96 38.75 -5.00
N VAL A 41 -2.60 37.93 -4.01
CA VAL A 41 -1.21 37.70 -3.61
C VAL A 41 -0.40 37.12 -4.77
N GLU A 42 -0.91 36.09 -5.44
CA GLU A 42 -0.22 35.43 -6.57
C GLU A 42 -0.05 36.39 -7.76
N ILE A 43 -1.07 37.19 -8.07
CA ILE A 43 -0.98 38.21 -9.13
C ILE A 43 0.06 39.28 -8.76
N ARG A 44 0.13 39.70 -7.49
CA ARG A 44 1.13 40.68 -7.02
C ARG A 44 2.54 40.14 -7.15
N GLU A 45 2.75 38.87 -6.80
CA GLU A 45 4.04 38.21 -6.93
C GLU A 45 4.49 38.16 -8.39
N MET A 46 3.63 37.66 -9.28
CA MET A 46 3.93 37.54 -10.71
C MET A 46 4.22 38.89 -11.37
N LEU A 47 3.51 39.94 -10.97
CA LEU A 47 3.74 41.30 -11.48
C LEU A 47 4.89 42.03 -10.78
N ASN A 48 5.51 41.44 -9.76
CA ASN A 48 6.48 42.07 -8.87
C ASN A 48 5.96 43.41 -8.29
N ASN A 49 4.70 43.41 -7.84
CA ASN A 49 3.95 44.59 -7.37
C ASN A 49 3.28 44.38 -6.00
N TYR A 50 4.09 44.43 -4.95
CA TYR A 50 3.66 44.12 -3.57
C TYR A 50 2.97 45.26 -2.81
N SER A 51 3.03 46.50 -3.29
CA SER A 51 2.61 47.67 -2.48
C SER A 51 1.86 48.75 -3.23
N LYS A 52 1.76 48.66 -4.56
CA LYS A 52 0.98 49.62 -5.36
C LYS A 52 -0.32 48.95 -5.82
N PRO A 53 -1.38 49.72 -6.11
CA PRO A 53 -2.55 49.18 -6.79
C PRO A 53 -2.13 48.44 -8.06
N ILE A 54 -2.73 47.28 -8.31
CA ILE A 54 -2.62 46.59 -9.59
C ILE A 54 -3.59 47.28 -10.53
N TYR A 55 -3.10 47.72 -11.68
CA TYR A 55 -3.92 48.41 -12.65
C TYR A 55 -4.28 47.50 -13.82
N ARG A 56 -5.44 47.75 -14.43
CA ARG A 56 -5.95 46.98 -15.57
C ARG A 56 -4.92 46.87 -16.70
N SER A 57 -4.20 47.95 -17.02
CA SER A 57 -3.18 47.92 -18.07
C SER A 57 -2.09 46.87 -17.80
N LYS A 58 -1.76 46.64 -16.53
CA LYS A 58 -0.71 45.71 -16.12
C LYS A 58 -1.15 44.25 -16.20
N LEU A 59 -2.44 43.97 -15.98
CA LEU A 59 -2.99 42.62 -16.18
C LEU A 59 -3.05 42.22 -17.65
N MET A 60 -3.04 43.18 -18.59
CA MET A 60 -2.94 42.87 -20.03
C MET A 60 -1.56 42.35 -20.43
N ASP A 61 -0.55 42.43 -19.56
CA ASP A 61 0.77 41.85 -19.83
C ASP A 61 0.80 40.33 -19.58
N LEU A 62 -0.27 39.75 -19.03
CA LEU A 62 -0.37 38.32 -18.70
C LEU A 62 -0.84 37.51 -19.91
N TYR A 63 -0.10 36.45 -20.23
CA TYR A 63 -0.37 35.50 -21.32
C TYR A 63 -0.55 34.07 -20.81
N GLU A 64 0.19 33.69 -19.77
CA GLU A 64 0.07 32.41 -19.08
C GLU A 64 0.03 32.68 -17.58
N LEU A 65 -0.82 31.94 -16.89
CA LEU A 65 -1.02 32.09 -15.44
C LEU A 65 -1.27 30.73 -14.80
N ASP A 66 -0.39 30.35 -13.88
CA ASP A 66 -0.55 29.18 -13.03
C ASP A 66 -0.93 29.60 -11.61
N LEU A 67 -2.11 29.16 -11.19
CA LEU A 67 -2.71 29.42 -9.89
C LEU A 67 -3.07 28.10 -9.19
N SER A 68 -2.37 27.01 -9.50
CA SER A 68 -2.66 25.70 -8.94
C SER A 68 -2.27 25.58 -7.46
N GLY A 69 -3.14 24.92 -6.66
CA GLY A 69 -2.86 24.64 -5.25
C GLY A 69 -2.86 25.86 -4.33
N LYS A 70 -3.65 26.89 -4.67
CA LYS A 70 -3.61 28.21 -4.00
C LYS A 70 -4.81 28.50 -3.10
N HIS A 71 -5.70 27.53 -2.91
CA HIS A 71 -6.93 27.66 -2.13
C HIS A 71 -7.79 28.86 -2.60
N ILE A 72 -7.84 29.09 -3.91
CA ILE A 72 -8.64 30.15 -4.53
C ILE A 72 -10.09 29.68 -4.66
N THR A 73 -11.02 30.60 -4.41
CA THR A 73 -12.47 30.36 -4.48
C THR A 73 -13.20 31.33 -5.39
N ASP A 74 -12.69 32.55 -5.55
CA ASP A 74 -13.29 33.64 -6.34
C ASP A 74 -12.25 34.19 -7.34
N LEU A 75 -12.67 34.31 -8.61
CA LEU A 75 -11.83 34.72 -9.73
C LEU A 75 -11.96 36.22 -10.10
N SER A 76 -12.72 36.99 -9.33
CA SER A 76 -12.95 38.41 -9.57
C SER A 76 -11.63 39.19 -9.61
N GLY A 77 -11.49 40.02 -10.63
CA GLY A 77 -10.27 40.74 -10.99
C GLY A 77 -9.58 40.15 -12.23
N LEU A 78 -9.73 38.85 -12.50
CA LEU A 78 -9.15 38.22 -13.70
C LEU A 78 -9.82 38.66 -15.00
N GLU A 79 -11.03 39.20 -15.00
CA GLU A 79 -11.73 39.71 -16.19
C GLU A 79 -10.96 40.86 -16.90
N HIS A 80 -9.91 41.37 -16.28
CA HIS A 80 -9.04 42.40 -16.80
C HIS A 80 -7.81 41.84 -17.55
N ALA A 81 -7.44 40.57 -17.35
CA ALA A 81 -6.28 39.90 -17.96
C ALA A 81 -6.54 39.42 -19.41
N ARG A 82 -7.05 40.30 -20.27
CA ARG A 82 -7.67 39.91 -21.57
C ARG A 82 -6.75 39.26 -22.61
N ASN A 83 -5.44 39.32 -22.41
CA ASN A 83 -4.46 38.67 -23.29
C ASN A 83 -4.07 37.26 -22.80
N LEU A 84 -4.68 36.78 -21.71
CA LEU A 84 -4.41 35.46 -21.16
C LEU A 84 -4.84 34.37 -22.15
N GLU A 85 -3.91 33.47 -22.47
CA GLU A 85 -4.07 32.35 -23.40
C GLU A 85 -4.13 31.01 -22.65
N ILE A 86 -3.41 30.89 -21.53
CA ILE A 86 -3.30 29.68 -20.71
C ILE A 86 -3.61 30.03 -19.26
N LEU A 87 -4.54 29.30 -18.65
CA LEU A 87 -4.92 29.46 -17.25
C LEU A 87 -5.01 28.10 -16.55
N ASN A 88 -4.14 27.90 -15.56
CA ASN A 88 -4.16 26.73 -14.69
C ASN A 88 -4.77 27.08 -13.32
N LEU A 89 -5.93 26.52 -13.01
CA LEU A 89 -6.68 26.68 -11.76
C LEU A 89 -6.82 25.35 -11.00
N ALA A 90 -5.96 24.37 -11.29
CA ALA A 90 -5.98 23.07 -10.63
C ALA A 90 -5.90 23.17 -9.09
N ASP A 91 -6.46 22.20 -8.37
CA ASP A 91 -6.25 22.06 -6.91
C ASP A 91 -6.70 23.31 -6.12
N ASN A 92 -7.93 23.74 -6.37
CA ASN A 92 -8.56 24.91 -5.73
C ASN A 92 -10.01 24.56 -5.35
N ASN A 93 -10.83 25.55 -4.99
CA ASN A 93 -12.26 25.36 -4.70
C ASN A 93 -13.09 26.39 -5.49
N ILE A 94 -12.89 26.45 -6.81
CA ILE A 94 -13.53 27.42 -7.70
C ILE A 94 -15.04 27.20 -7.76
N LYS A 95 -15.80 28.26 -7.47
CA LYS A 95 -17.27 28.24 -7.43
C LYS A 95 -17.95 28.97 -8.59
N ASP A 96 -17.21 29.81 -9.31
CA ASP A 96 -17.76 30.62 -10.41
C ASP A 96 -16.68 30.99 -11.42
N VAL A 97 -16.88 30.63 -12.69
CA VAL A 97 -15.96 30.97 -13.79
C VAL A 97 -16.40 32.21 -14.59
N SER A 98 -17.50 32.86 -14.21
CA SER A 98 -18.01 34.07 -14.88
C SER A 98 -16.98 35.20 -15.06
N PRO A 99 -16.04 35.44 -14.13
CA PRO A 99 -14.97 36.43 -14.33
C PRO A 99 -14.09 36.15 -15.55
N LEU A 100 -14.03 34.90 -16.04
CA LEU A 100 -13.23 34.53 -17.21
C LEU A 100 -13.90 34.92 -18.55
N SER A 101 -15.16 35.34 -18.54
CA SER A 101 -15.96 35.64 -19.74
C SER A 101 -15.34 36.69 -20.68
N THR A 102 -14.45 37.55 -20.21
CA THR A 102 -13.79 38.57 -21.05
C THR A 102 -12.48 38.09 -21.68
N LEU A 103 -12.00 36.90 -21.33
CA LEU A 103 -10.69 36.37 -21.73
C LEU A 103 -10.73 35.70 -23.11
N THR A 104 -11.03 36.48 -24.14
CA THR A 104 -11.26 35.96 -25.50
C THR A 104 -10.05 35.30 -26.16
N SER A 105 -8.84 35.53 -25.62
CA SER A 105 -7.61 34.85 -26.06
C SER A 105 -7.40 33.50 -25.38
N LEU A 106 -8.18 33.18 -24.33
CA LEU A 106 -8.01 31.96 -23.55
C LEU A 106 -8.38 30.74 -24.40
N HIS A 107 -7.43 29.82 -24.50
CA HIS A 107 -7.58 28.59 -25.27
C HIS A 107 -7.16 27.32 -24.50
N ILE A 108 -6.48 27.46 -23.35
CA ILE A 108 -6.17 26.34 -22.45
C ILE A 108 -6.70 26.70 -21.06
N LEU A 109 -7.57 25.85 -20.52
CA LEU A 109 -8.15 26.01 -19.19
C LEU A 109 -8.04 24.70 -18.41
N ASN A 110 -7.41 24.74 -17.23
CA ASN A 110 -7.34 23.61 -16.32
C ASN A 110 -8.11 23.90 -15.03
N LEU A 111 -9.10 23.07 -14.72
CA LEU A 111 -10.00 23.11 -13.57
C LEU A 111 -10.04 21.76 -12.84
N GLN A 112 -8.98 20.96 -12.94
CA GLN A 112 -8.89 19.70 -12.20
C GLN A 112 -8.94 19.93 -10.68
N ASN A 113 -9.39 18.95 -9.90
CA ASN A 113 -9.37 18.99 -8.43
C ASN A 113 -10.03 20.25 -7.85
N ASN A 114 -11.27 20.54 -8.26
CA ASN A 114 -12.03 21.73 -7.80
C ASN A 114 -13.37 21.39 -7.15
N GLU A 115 -13.63 20.11 -6.88
CA GLU A 115 -14.88 19.63 -6.28
C GLU A 115 -16.14 20.01 -7.10
N ILE A 116 -15.99 20.19 -8.41
CA ILE A 116 -17.08 20.64 -9.29
C ILE A 116 -18.12 19.53 -9.43
N ALA A 117 -19.33 19.75 -8.90
CA ALA A 117 -20.44 18.80 -8.99
C ALA A 117 -21.12 18.79 -10.37
N SER A 118 -21.15 19.93 -11.04
CA SER A 118 -21.67 20.07 -12.40
C SER A 118 -21.11 21.35 -13.03
N LEU A 119 -21.07 21.41 -14.36
CA LEU A 119 -20.63 22.63 -15.05
C LEU A 119 -21.61 23.79 -14.85
N GLU A 120 -22.90 23.51 -14.63
CA GLU A 120 -23.88 24.54 -14.28
C GLU A 120 -23.54 25.20 -12.93
N ALA A 121 -23.11 24.41 -11.93
CA ALA A 121 -22.82 24.90 -10.58
C ALA A 121 -21.71 25.95 -10.52
N ILE A 122 -20.83 26.02 -11.53
CA ILE A 122 -19.77 27.02 -11.64
C ILE A 122 -20.05 28.09 -12.69
N ASN A 123 -21.29 28.18 -13.19
CA ASN A 123 -21.70 29.08 -14.27
C ASN A 123 -20.85 28.92 -15.55
N PHE A 124 -20.52 27.68 -15.94
CA PHE A 124 -19.64 27.43 -17.08
C PHE A 124 -20.20 27.97 -18.41
N ASP A 125 -21.51 28.10 -18.55
CA ASP A 125 -22.15 28.71 -19.73
C ASP A 125 -21.75 30.18 -19.96
N SER A 126 -21.29 30.89 -18.92
CA SER A 126 -20.80 32.28 -19.02
C SER A 126 -19.58 32.43 -19.92
N ILE A 127 -18.86 31.33 -20.19
CA ILE A 127 -17.63 31.31 -20.99
C ILE A 127 -17.79 30.50 -22.28
N ASN A 128 -19.03 30.22 -22.73
CA ASN A 128 -19.31 29.38 -23.90
C ASN A 128 -18.86 30.01 -25.25
N HIS A 129 -18.61 31.32 -25.29
CA HIS A 129 -18.09 32.02 -26.47
C HIS A 129 -16.57 31.98 -26.57
N LEU A 130 -15.88 31.47 -25.55
CA LEU A 130 -14.42 31.33 -25.57
C LEU A 130 -14.00 30.21 -26.53
N ASN A 131 -12.83 30.38 -27.13
CA ASN A 131 -12.29 29.44 -28.11
C ASN A 131 -11.34 28.43 -27.46
N LEU A 132 -11.86 27.62 -26.54
CA LEU A 132 -11.07 26.60 -25.86
C LEU A 132 -10.62 25.51 -26.85
N ILE A 133 -9.32 25.21 -26.78
CA ILE A 133 -8.63 24.15 -27.52
C ILE A 133 -8.31 22.98 -26.57
N GLU A 134 -7.92 23.29 -25.33
CA GLU A 134 -7.66 22.29 -24.29
C GLU A 134 -8.47 22.60 -23.02
N LEU A 135 -9.14 21.57 -22.51
CA LEU A 135 -9.94 21.65 -21.30
C LEU A 135 -9.66 20.45 -20.40
N TYR A 136 -9.25 20.73 -19.16
CA TYR A 136 -8.95 19.72 -18.15
C TYR A 136 -9.91 19.88 -16.96
N LEU A 137 -10.65 18.82 -16.65
CA LEU A 137 -11.70 18.76 -15.62
C LEU A 137 -11.55 17.49 -14.76
N ASP A 138 -10.34 16.94 -14.68
CA ASP A 138 -10.04 15.69 -13.97
C ASP A 138 -10.34 15.79 -12.46
N ASN A 139 -10.76 14.67 -11.86
CA ASN A 139 -10.98 14.51 -10.42
C ASN A 139 -11.89 15.61 -9.84
N ASN A 140 -13.06 15.72 -10.44
CA ASN A 140 -14.19 16.48 -9.95
C ASN A 140 -15.35 15.50 -9.70
N PHE A 141 -16.57 16.01 -9.57
CA PHE A 141 -17.76 15.22 -9.32
C PHE A 141 -18.80 15.38 -10.43
N ILE A 142 -18.35 15.67 -11.66
CA ILE A 142 -19.23 15.99 -12.79
C ILE A 142 -19.96 14.74 -13.28
N GLY A 143 -21.27 14.86 -13.45
CA GLY A 143 -22.16 13.78 -13.89
C GLY A 143 -23.10 13.34 -12.78
N SER A 144 -23.79 12.22 -12.99
CA SER A 144 -24.80 11.72 -12.05
C SER A 144 -24.26 10.49 -11.33
N LYS A 145 -24.40 10.43 -10.01
CA LYS A 145 -23.94 9.25 -9.24
C LYS A 145 -24.82 8.04 -9.56
N GLU A 146 -24.24 6.85 -9.41
CA GLU A 146 -24.95 5.60 -9.64
C GLU A 146 -26.16 5.50 -8.68
N GLY A 147 -27.36 5.32 -9.24
CA GLY A 147 -28.61 5.27 -8.46
C GLY A 147 -29.35 6.60 -8.31
N GLU A 148 -28.78 7.74 -8.72
CA GLU A 148 -29.50 9.01 -8.80
C GLU A 148 -30.37 9.07 -10.07
N SER A 149 -31.64 9.46 -9.95
CA SER A 149 -32.65 9.39 -11.03
C SER A 149 -32.46 10.40 -12.17
N ASN A 150 -31.39 11.19 -12.16
CA ASN A 150 -31.18 12.26 -13.13
C ASN A 150 -30.30 11.73 -14.27
N HIS A 151 -30.87 11.69 -15.47
CA HIS A 151 -30.20 11.27 -16.71
C HIS A 151 -29.32 12.38 -17.33
N ASP A 152 -28.98 13.42 -16.57
CA ASP A 152 -28.19 14.55 -17.03
C ASP A 152 -26.70 14.14 -17.06
N SER A 153 -26.01 14.47 -18.16
CA SER A 153 -24.60 14.10 -18.32
C SER A 153 -23.66 15.01 -17.51
N GLY A 154 -24.14 16.19 -17.08
CA GLY A 154 -23.37 17.20 -16.36
C GLY A 154 -22.31 17.90 -17.23
N ILE A 155 -22.24 17.56 -18.52
CA ILE A 155 -21.21 18.00 -19.49
C ILE A 155 -21.81 18.63 -20.75
N GLU A 156 -23.09 18.98 -20.73
CA GLU A 156 -23.86 19.55 -21.85
C GLU A 156 -23.19 20.80 -22.40
N ALA A 157 -22.70 21.67 -21.51
CA ALA A 157 -22.03 22.92 -21.86
C ALA A 157 -20.77 22.69 -22.71
N ILE A 158 -20.10 21.53 -22.58
CA ILE A 158 -18.89 21.19 -23.35
C ILE A 158 -19.20 21.13 -24.85
N SER A 159 -20.43 20.76 -25.23
CA SER A 159 -20.84 20.63 -26.64
C SER A 159 -20.75 21.93 -27.45
N ASN A 160 -20.62 23.09 -26.78
CA ASN A 160 -20.45 24.41 -27.40
C ASN A 160 -19.01 24.68 -27.88
N TYR A 161 -18.02 23.96 -27.34
CA TYR A 161 -16.60 24.22 -27.61
C TYR A 161 -16.09 23.38 -28.79
N HIS A 162 -16.61 23.65 -29.99
CA HIS A 162 -16.33 22.87 -31.21
C HIS A 162 -14.85 22.85 -31.66
N ASN A 163 -14.00 23.66 -31.03
CA ASN A 163 -12.57 23.74 -31.33
C ASN A 163 -11.67 22.94 -30.37
N ILE A 164 -12.25 22.24 -29.38
CA ILE A 164 -11.51 21.36 -28.49
C ILE A 164 -10.75 20.30 -29.29
N GLU A 165 -9.44 20.24 -29.03
CA GLU A 165 -8.53 19.19 -29.48
C GLU A 165 -8.16 18.23 -28.35
N ILE A 166 -8.10 18.71 -27.10
CA ILE A 166 -7.79 17.91 -25.91
C ILE A 166 -8.87 18.11 -24.84
N LEU A 167 -9.52 17.02 -24.44
CA LEU A 167 -10.47 16.99 -23.34
C LEU A 167 -10.09 15.92 -22.32
N SER A 168 -10.01 16.31 -21.05
CA SER A 168 -9.76 15.40 -19.94
C SER A 168 -10.84 15.54 -18.88
N LEU A 169 -11.49 14.42 -18.55
CA LEU A 169 -12.59 14.26 -17.61
C LEU A 169 -12.38 12.99 -16.75
N ASN A 170 -11.13 12.66 -16.42
CA ASN A 170 -10.83 11.48 -15.61
C ASN A 170 -11.42 11.61 -14.20
N PHE A 171 -11.76 10.48 -13.57
CA PHE A 171 -12.23 10.40 -12.18
C PHE A 171 -13.39 11.37 -11.89
N ASN A 172 -14.45 11.25 -12.69
CA ASN A 172 -15.72 11.96 -12.52
C ASN A 172 -16.87 10.92 -12.42
N PHE A 173 -18.12 11.35 -12.57
CA PHE A 173 -19.30 10.48 -12.61
C PHE A 173 -20.01 10.51 -13.97
N VAL A 174 -19.26 10.73 -15.05
CA VAL A 174 -19.84 10.79 -16.40
C VAL A 174 -20.33 9.41 -16.82
N SER A 175 -21.60 9.29 -17.20
CA SER A 175 -22.20 8.05 -17.70
C SER A 175 -22.67 8.14 -19.16
N ASN A 176 -22.95 9.36 -19.63
CA ASN A 176 -23.43 9.65 -20.99
C ASN A 176 -22.47 10.63 -21.68
N ILE A 177 -21.87 10.20 -22.80
CA ILE A 177 -20.91 11.01 -23.56
C ILE A 177 -21.51 11.70 -24.79
N SER A 178 -22.84 11.65 -24.97
CA SER A 178 -23.53 12.22 -26.14
C SER A 178 -23.17 13.70 -26.44
N PRO A 179 -22.97 14.58 -25.43
CA PRO A 179 -22.55 15.96 -25.68
C PRO A 179 -21.18 16.10 -26.34
N LEU A 180 -20.33 15.09 -26.27
CA LEU A 180 -18.97 15.11 -26.84
C LEU A 180 -18.95 14.73 -28.32
N LEU A 181 -20.01 14.10 -28.83
CA LEU A 181 -20.02 13.44 -30.14
C LEU A 181 -19.95 14.42 -31.33
N ASN A 182 -20.23 15.70 -31.11
CA ASN A 182 -20.14 16.75 -32.14
C ASN A 182 -18.76 17.45 -32.18
N LEU A 183 -17.85 17.13 -31.25
CA LEU A 183 -16.53 17.74 -31.11
C LEU A 183 -15.55 17.12 -32.12
N SER A 184 -15.80 17.39 -33.40
CA SER A 184 -15.10 16.76 -34.54
C SER A 184 -13.60 17.08 -34.66
N LYS A 185 -13.09 18.05 -33.90
CA LYS A 185 -11.66 18.41 -33.87
C LYS A 185 -10.86 17.66 -32.80
N MET A 186 -11.51 16.93 -31.90
CA MET A 186 -10.88 16.27 -30.77
C MET A 186 -9.85 15.23 -31.24
N ARG A 187 -8.63 15.34 -30.68
CA ARG A 187 -7.48 14.45 -30.93
C ARG A 187 -7.16 13.62 -29.69
N VAL A 188 -7.41 14.15 -28.50
CA VAL A 188 -7.18 13.47 -27.22
C VAL A 188 -8.46 13.53 -26.39
N LEU A 189 -8.95 12.38 -25.95
CA LEU A 189 -10.06 12.25 -25.00
C LEU A 189 -9.67 11.32 -23.87
N LYS A 190 -9.74 11.81 -22.63
CA LYS A 190 -9.48 11.00 -21.43
C LYS A 190 -10.70 10.99 -20.51
N LEU A 191 -11.20 9.80 -20.23
CA LEU A 191 -12.42 9.52 -19.46
C LEU A 191 -12.21 8.37 -18.47
N ARG A 192 -10.98 8.18 -17.98
CA ARG A 192 -10.63 7.11 -17.05
C ARG A 192 -11.44 7.24 -15.76
N GLY A 193 -11.95 6.14 -15.18
CA GLY A 193 -12.57 6.17 -13.85
C GLY A 193 -13.90 6.90 -13.81
N ASN A 194 -14.78 6.61 -14.78
CA ASN A 194 -16.13 7.17 -14.88
C ASN A 194 -17.18 6.02 -14.82
N GLN A 195 -18.44 6.31 -15.15
CA GLN A 195 -19.55 5.34 -15.15
C GLN A 195 -20.07 5.04 -16.56
N ILE A 196 -19.19 5.13 -17.56
CA ILE A 196 -19.55 4.97 -18.96
C ILE A 196 -19.79 3.49 -19.25
N HIS A 197 -20.94 3.17 -19.84
CA HIS A 197 -21.27 1.83 -20.32
C HIS A 197 -21.60 1.81 -21.82
N ASN A 198 -22.05 2.95 -22.38
CA ASN A 198 -22.35 3.12 -23.79
C ASN A 198 -21.45 4.20 -24.40
N ILE A 199 -20.78 3.86 -25.51
CA ILE A 199 -19.94 4.77 -26.29
C ILE A 199 -20.44 4.98 -27.73
N ASP A 200 -21.66 4.57 -28.05
CA ASP A 200 -22.27 4.70 -29.37
C ASP A 200 -22.15 6.12 -29.92
N GLY A 201 -21.81 6.21 -31.21
CA GLY A 201 -21.63 7.47 -31.90
C GLY A 201 -20.27 8.12 -31.69
N LEU A 202 -19.40 7.60 -30.82
CA LEU A 202 -18.02 8.11 -30.64
C LEU A 202 -17.21 8.10 -31.95
N GLY A 203 -17.57 7.25 -32.92
CA GLY A 203 -17.01 7.25 -34.28
C GLY A 203 -17.11 8.60 -35.01
N ALA A 204 -18.03 9.49 -34.61
CA ALA A 204 -18.11 10.87 -35.12
C ALA A 204 -16.87 11.72 -34.77
N CYS A 205 -16.15 11.39 -33.70
CA CYS A 205 -14.88 12.00 -33.30
C CYS A 205 -13.69 11.39 -34.06
N SER A 206 -13.80 11.26 -35.38
CA SER A 206 -12.88 10.47 -36.22
C SER A 206 -11.43 10.98 -36.27
N ARG A 207 -11.14 12.14 -35.67
CA ARG A 207 -9.79 12.71 -35.54
C ARG A 207 -9.04 12.28 -34.28
N LEU A 208 -9.68 11.50 -33.40
CA LEU A 208 -9.05 10.99 -32.19
C LEU A 208 -7.78 10.19 -32.54
N GLU A 209 -6.69 10.58 -31.89
CA GLU A 209 -5.39 9.93 -31.92
C GLU A 209 -5.09 9.23 -30.58
N ASN A 210 -5.65 9.72 -29.47
CA ASN A 210 -5.47 9.18 -28.13
C ASN A 210 -6.82 9.10 -27.39
N LEU A 211 -7.19 7.91 -26.95
CA LEU A 211 -8.43 7.65 -26.22
C LEU A 211 -8.17 6.80 -24.97
N ASP A 212 -8.51 7.34 -23.80
CA ASP A 212 -8.51 6.62 -22.53
C ASP A 212 -9.94 6.46 -21.99
N LEU A 213 -10.41 5.22 -21.93
CA LEU A 213 -11.70 4.79 -21.40
C LEU A 213 -11.52 3.78 -20.26
N SER A 214 -10.33 3.71 -19.66
CA SER A 214 -10.04 2.71 -18.62
C SER A 214 -10.86 2.91 -17.34
N ARG A 215 -11.11 1.85 -16.56
CA ARG A 215 -11.94 1.91 -15.33
C ARG A 215 -13.33 2.48 -15.60
N ASN A 216 -14.07 1.83 -16.48
CA ASN A 216 -15.48 2.12 -16.80
C ASN A 216 -16.26 0.79 -16.85
N ASN A 217 -17.52 0.84 -17.27
CA ASN A 217 -18.42 -0.31 -17.35
C ASN A 217 -18.75 -0.67 -18.82
N ILE A 218 -17.79 -0.52 -19.73
CA ILE A 218 -18.00 -0.70 -21.18
C ILE A 218 -17.95 -2.19 -21.54
N HIS A 219 -18.93 -2.64 -22.31
CA HIS A 219 -18.98 -4.00 -22.87
C HIS A 219 -18.87 -4.01 -24.40
N ASP A 220 -19.59 -3.10 -25.09
CA ASP A 220 -19.59 -2.98 -26.55
C ASP A 220 -18.65 -1.85 -27.02
N ILE A 221 -17.70 -2.20 -27.89
CA ILE A 221 -16.77 -1.26 -28.50
C ILE A 221 -16.91 -1.16 -30.03
N SER A 222 -18.06 -1.56 -30.58
CA SER A 222 -18.32 -1.63 -32.03
C SER A 222 -18.06 -0.32 -32.78
N THR A 223 -18.27 0.83 -32.14
CA THR A 223 -18.00 2.15 -32.71
C THR A 223 -16.50 2.44 -32.92
N ILE A 224 -15.60 1.78 -32.18
CA ILE A 224 -14.15 2.09 -32.20
C ILE A 224 -13.54 1.82 -33.59
N LYS A 225 -14.12 0.92 -34.39
CA LYS A 225 -13.68 0.62 -35.76
C LYS A 225 -13.66 1.86 -36.68
N GLU A 226 -14.39 2.91 -36.33
CA GLU A 226 -14.52 4.15 -37.11
C GLU A 226 -13.39 5.15 -36.79
N LEU A 227 -12.62 4.92 -35.72
CA LEU A 227 -11.57 5.81 -35.23
C LEU A 227 -10.19 5.45 -35.82
N PHE A 228 -10.08 5.42 -37.15
CA PHE A 228 -8.90 4.95 -37.90
C PHE A 228 -7.61 5.75 -37.67
N ASN A 229 -7.68 6.93 -37.05
CA ASN A 229 -6.51 7.75 -36.70
C ASN A 229 -5.95 7.45 -35.30
N LEU A 230 -6.56 6.54 -34.53
CA LEU A 230 -6.09 6.19 -33.20
C LEU A 230 -4.66 5.63 -33.25
N LYS A 231 -3.81 6.22 -32.41
CA LYS A 231 -2.44 5.78 -32.12
C LYS A 231 -2.34 5.19 -30.71
N LYS A 232 -3.16 5.68 -29.77
CA LYS A 232 -3.17 5.23 -28.38
C LYS A 232 -4.59 4.91 -27.93
N LEU A 233 -4.80 3.69 -27.45
CA LEU A 233 -6.09 3.23 -26.92
C LEU A 233 -5.91 2.52 -25.58
N ASN A 234 -6.58 3.01 -24.55
CA ASN A 234 -6.62 2.39 -23.23
C ASN A 234 -8.06 2.01 -22.85
N LEU A 235 -8.30 0.70 -22.71
CA LEU A 235 -9.59 0.09 -22.40
C LEU A 235 -9.51 -0.81 -21.14
N ARG A 236 -8.43 -0.67 -20.36
CA ARG A 236 -8.19 -1.42 -19.12
C ARG A 236 -9.39 -1.38 -18.17
N GLU A 237 -9.64 -2.45 -17.41
CA GLU A 237 -10.65 -2.52 -16.34
C GLU A 237 -12.03 -2.07 -16.84
N ASN A 238 -12.54 -2.82 -17.81
CA ASN A 238 -13.89 -2.77 -18.35
C ASN A 238 -14.45 -4.20 -18.41
N ASP A 239 -15.59 -4.41 -19.07
CA ASP A 239 -16.26 -5.70 -19.19
C ASP A 239 -16.33 -6.21 -20.66
N ILE A 240 -15.29 -5.93 -21.45
CA ILE A 240 -15.28 -6.19 -22.90
C ILE A 240 -15.13 -7.69 -23.20
N GLU A 241 -15.90 -8.20 -24.16
CA GLU A 241 -15.78 -9.59 -24.67
C GLU A 241 -15.29 -9.66 -26.12
N ASP A 242 -15.82 -8.81 -27.01
CA ASP A 242 -15.45 -8.77 -28.44
C ASP A 242 -14.53 -7.59 -28.77
N ILE A 243 -13.35 -7.91 -29.33
CA ILE A 243 -12.39 -6.91 -29.80
C ILE A 243 -12.23 -6.90 -31.33
N SER A 244 -13.12 -7.55 -32.08
CA SER A 244 -13.19 -7.46 -33.54
C SER A 244 -13.18 -6.04 -34.11
N PRO A 245 -13.76 -5.00 -33.42
CA PRO A 245 -13.70 -3.63 -33.91
C PRO A 245 -12.28 -3.05 -34.03
N LEU A 246 -11.28 -3.64 -33.34
CA LEU A 246 -9.90 -3.15 -33.36
C LEU A 246 -9.14 -3.54 -34.64
N GLN A 247 -9.63 -4.51 -35.42
CA GLN A 247 -8.84 -5.23 -36.44
C GLN A 247 -8.17 -4.34 -37.50
N ASN A 248 -8.78 -3.21 -37.84
CA ASN A 248 -8.31 -2.31 -38.90
C ASN A 248 -7.65 -1.03 -38.37
N LEU A 249 -7.46 -0.89 -37.05
CA LEU A 249 -6.82 0.28 -36.46
C LEU A 249 -5.28 0.22 -36.55
N THR A 250 -4.77 0.02 -37.76
CA THR A 250 -3.35 -0.28 -38.03
C THR A 250 -2.38 0.86 -37.69
N GLN A 251 -2.88 2.05 -37.34
CA GLN A 251 -2.08 3.16 -36.83
C GLN A 251 -1.80 3.07 -35.32
N LEU A 252 -2.40 2.09 -34.61
CA LEU A 252 -2.19 1.92 -33.17
C LEU A 252 -0.71 1.60 -32.87
N GLU A 253 -0.16 2.39 -31.96
CA GLU A 253 1.18 2.25 -31.38
C GLU A 253 1.10 1.78 -29.92
N TYR A 254 0.00 2.09 -29.22
CA TYR A 254 -0.25 1.70 -27.83
C TYR A 254 -1.64 1.09 -27.69
N LEU A 255 -1.72 -0.11 -27.12
CA LEU A 255 -2.96 -0.78 -26.76
C LEU A 255 -2.90 -1.38 -25.36
N ASN A 256 -3.89 -1.07 -24.54
CA ASN A 256 -4.05 -1.65 -23.21
C ASN A 256 -5.47 -2.21 -23.00
N LEU A 257 -5.55 -3.53 -22.82
CA LEU A 257 -6.77 -4.30 -22.58
C LEU A 257 -6.79 -4.97 -21.19
N HIS A 258 -5.88 -4.58 -20.30
CA HIS A 258 -5.70 -5.17 -18.97
C HIS A 258 -7.02 -5.42 -18.22
N THR A 259 -7.19 -6.60 -17.61
CA THR A 259 -8.33 -6.95 -16.74
C THR A 259 -9.69 -6.90 -17.46
N ASN A 260 -9.72 -7.08 -18.78
CA ASN A 260 -10.94 -7.50 -19.49
C ASN A 260 -10.99 -9.03 -19.57
N THR A 261 -11.31 -9.66 -18.45
CA THR A 261 -11.19 -11.12 -18.27
C THR A 261 -12.15 -11.93 -19.16
N LYS A 262 -13.18 -11.29 -19.72
CA LYS A 262 -14.17 -11.90 -20.63
C LYS A 262 -13.71 -11.99 -22.09
N ILE A 263 -12.62 -11.33 -22.50
CA ILE A 263 -12.08 -11.44 -23.86
C ILE A 263 -11.60 -12.87 -24.09
N LYS A 264 -12.18 -13.57 -25.07
CA LYS A 264 -11.82 -14.96 -25.41
C LYS A 264 -10.88 -15.08 -26.62
N SER A 265 -10.71 -14.00 -27.39
CA SER A 265 -9.92 -14.01 -28.62
C SER A 265 -9.21 -12.69 -28.85
N VAL A 266 -7.92 -12.77 -29.11
CA VAL A 266 -7.03 -11.66 -29.51
C VAL A 266 -6.62 -11.74 -30.97
N ILE A 267 -7.18 -12.67 -31.76
CA ILE A 267 -6.96 -12.72 -33.22
C ILE A 267 -7.17 -11.36 -33.91
N PRO A 268 -8.19 -10.54 -33.55
CA PRO A 268 -8.40 -9.25 -34.21
C PRO A 268 -7.18 -8.33 -34.20
N ILE A 269 -6.29 -8.41 -33.20
CA ILE A 269 -5.13 -7.52 -33.11
C ILE A 269 -3.91 -8.01 -33.91
N SER A 270 -4.00 -9.12 -34.66
CA SER A 270 -2.86 -9.70 -35.39
C SER A 270 -2.22 -8.78 -36.44
N ASN A 271 -3.01 -7.85 -37.00
CA ASN A 271 -2.56 -6.94 -38.05
C ASN A 271 -2.09 -5.57 -37.52
N LEU A 272 -2.06 -5.38 -36.19
CA LEU A 272 -1.64 -4.12 -35.56
C LEU A 272 -0.11 -4.04 -35.45
N THR A 273 0.57 -4.10 -36.60
CA THR A 273 2.04 -4.23 -36.68
C THR A 273 2.81 -2.96 -36.28
N ASN A 274 2.12 -1.83 -36.09
CA ASN A 274 2.70 -0.59 -35.57
C ASN A 274 2.79 -0.52 -34.04
N LEU A 275 2.25 -1.51 -33.32
CA LEU A 275 2.28 -1.53 -31.86
C LEU A 275 3.72 -1.52 -31.34
N THR A 276 4.02 -0.54 -30.49
CA THR A 276 5.22 -0.46 -29.67
C THR A 276 4.95 -0.93 -28.24
N THR A 277 3.71 -0.76 -27.77
CA THR A 277 3.26 -1.20 -26.45
C THR A 277 1.96 -2.00 -26.54
N LEU A 278 1.98 -3.23 -25.98
CA LEU A 278 0.82 -4.08 -25.84
C LEU A 278 0.69 -4.60 -24.40
N ILE A 279 -0.43 -4.27 -23.75
CA ILE A 279 -0.72 -4.68 -22.37
C ILE A 279 -2.01 -5.52 -22.37
N LEU A 280 -1.85 -6.80 -22.05
CA LEU A 280 -2.91 -7.81 -22.01
C LEU A 280 -3.05 -8.44 -20.62
N ARG A 281 -2.38 -7.94 -19.57
CA ARG A 281 -2.41 -8.55 -18.23
C ARG A 281 -3.82 -8.96 -17.81
N ASN A 282 -4.00 -10.18 -17.31
CA ASN A 282 -5.30 -10.77 -16.94
C ASN A 282 -6.30 -10.91 -18.11
N VAL A 283 -5.84 -11.03 -19.36
CA VAL A 283 -6.67 -11.36 -20.53
C VAL A 283 -6.33 -12.78 -20.98
N PRO A 284 -7.28 -13.74 -20.97
CA PRO A 284 -6.98 -15.16 -21.17
C PRO A 284 -6.75 -15.52 -22.66
N ILE A 285 -5.62 -15.09 -23.24
CA ILE A 285 -5.30 -15.32 -24.66
C ILE A 285 -4.92 -16.78 -24.97
N SER A 286 -4.48 -17.52 -23.96
CA SER A 286 -4.14 -18.95 -24.09
C SER A 286 -3.15 -19.21 -25.25
N GLY A 287 -3.45 -20.11 -26.19
CA GLY A 287 -2.59 -20.45 -27.33
C GLY A 287 -2.53 -19.42 -28.47
N GLN A 288 -3.05 -18.20 -28.30
CA GLN A 288 -3.07 -17.19 -29.37
C GLN A 288 -1.82 -16.30 -29.42
N VAL A 289 -0.70 -16.75 -28.85
CA VAL A 289 0.58 -15.98 -28.80
C VAL A 289 1.11 -15.66 -30.20
N TRP A 290 0.79 -16.48 -31.21
CA TRP A 290 1.15 -16.26 -32.61
C TRP A 290 0.69 -14.90 -33.18
N VAL A 291 -0.31 -14.25 -32.57
CA VAL A 291 -0.78 -12.93 -33.01
C VAL A 291 0.31 -11.85 -32.94
N PHE A 292 1.37 -12.07 -32.14
CA PHE A 292 2.47 -11.12 -31.99
C PHE A 292 3.55 -11.22 -33.07
N LYS A 293 3.51 -12.26 -33.91
CA LYS A 293 4.62 -12.63 -34.80
C LYS A 293 5.11 -11.49 -35.71
N ASP A 294 4.20 -10.67 -36.20
CA ASP A 294 4.49 -9.58 -37.15
C ASP A 294 4.55 -8.19 -36.47
N MET A 295 4.54 -8.13 -35.12
CA MET A 295 4.64 -6.88 -34.34
C MET A 295 6.10 -6.45 -34.18
N GLU A 296 6.77 -6.12 -35.28
CA GLU A 296 8.22 -5.87 -35.31
C GLU A 296 8.68 -4.61 -34.58
N LYS A 297 7.75 -3.72 -34.18
CA LYS A 297 8.05 -2.49 -33.43
C LYS A 297 7.89 -2.63 -31.92
N LEU A 298 7.52 -3.81 -31.44
CA LEU A 298 7.15 -4.02 -30.05
C LEU A 298 8.38 -3.89 -29.13
N SER A 299 8.33 -2.92 -28.23
CA SER A 299 9.32 -2.74 -27.16
C SER A 299 8.74 -3.04 -25.79
N ARG A 300 7.41 -2.97 -25.62
CA ARG A 300 6.73 -3.27 -24.35
C ARG A 300 5.62 -4.31 -24.52
N LEU A 301 5.77 -5.45 -23.86
CA LEU A 301 4.79 -6.54 -23.83
C LEU A 301 4.45 -6.93 -22.39
N ASN A 302 3.18 -6.85 -22.01
CA ASN A 302 2.72 -7.37 -20.74
C ASN A 302 1.62 -8.40 -20.96
N VAL A 303 1.98 -9.68 -20.83
CA VAL A 303 1.10 -10.84 -20.94
C VAL A 303 1.02 -11.59 -19.62
N ARG A 304 1.16 -10.89 -18.48
CA ARG A 304 1.01 -11.47 -17.15
C ARG A 304 -0.37 -12.10 -16.96
N ASN A 305 -0.44 -13.31 -16.43
CA ASN A 305 -1.70 -14.03 -16.17
C ASN A 305 -2.64 -14.06 -17.40
N CYS A 306 -2.09 -14.38 -18.57
CA CYS A 306 -2.82 -14.48 -19.83
C CYS A 306 -3.08 -15.93 -20.26
N LYS A 307 -2.75 -16.90 -19.40
CA LYS A 307 -2.82 -18.35 -19.63
C LYS A 307 -1.97 -18.83 -20.81
N ILE A 308 -0.91 -18.11 -21.15
CA ILE A 308 0.02 -18.55 -22.20
C ILE A 308 0.89 -19.69 -21.68
N SER A 309 1.19 -20.66 -22.52
CA SER A 309 2.11 -21.78 -22.19
C SER A 309 3.16 -22.03 -23.28
N ASP A 310 3.05 -21.35 -24.42
CA ASP A 310 4.01 -21.39 -25.52
C ASP A 310 4.70 -20.03 -25.65
N PHE A 311 6.02 -20.02 -25.47
CA PHE A 311 6.86 -18.83 -25.52
C PHE A 311 7.69 -18.74 -26.82
N SER A 312 7.49 -19.65 -27.78
CA SER A 312 8.33 -19.73 -28.98
C SER A 312 8.25 -18.48 -29.86
N ILE A 313 7.06 -17.86 -29.94
CA ILE A 313 6.85 -16.63 -30.72
C ILE A 313 7.54 -15.44 -30.07
N ILE A 314 7.51 -15.36 -28.73
CA ILE A 314 8.25 -14.34 -27.98
C ILE A 314 9.75 -14.52 -28.21
N ALA A 315 10.25 -15.76 -28.19
CA ALA A 315 11.64 -16.07 -28.51
C ALA A 315 12.02 -15.69 -29.96
N GLU A 316 11.13 -15.92 -30.94
CA GLU A 316 11.35 -15.50 -32.34
C GLU A 316 11.53 -13.98 -32.45
N LEU A 317 10.72 -13.20 -31.73
CA LEU A 317 10.85 -11.74 -31.68
C LEU A 317 12.19 -11.33 -31.03
N MET A 318 12.51 -11.91 -29.87
CA MET A 318 13.76 -11.67 -29.15
C MET A 318 15.00 -11.98 -29.99
N ALA A 319 15.00 -13.09 -30.73
CA ALA A 319 16.09 -13.46 -31.63
C ALA A 319 16.34 -12.44 -32.76
N LYS A 320 15.32 -11.66 -33.14
CA LYS A 320 15.42 -10.57 -34.12
C LYS A 320 15.84 -9.23 -33.52
N GLY A 321 16.09 -9.16 -32.21
CA GLY A 321 16.37 -7.91 -31.49
C GLY A 321 15.12 -7.12 -31.10
N ILE A 322 13.92 -7.67 -31.31
CA ILE A 322 12.64 -7.09 -30.86
C ILE A 322 12.43 -7.52 -29.40
N LEU A 323 11.79 -6.71 -28.55
CA LEU A 323 11.71 -6.99 -27.10
C LEU A 323 13.10 -7.23 -26.47
N GLN A 324 14.12 -6.50 -26.94
CA GLN A 324 15.48 -6.49 -26.41
C GLN A 324 15.91 -5.04 -26.20
N ASP A 325 16.83 -4.81 -25.26
CA ASP A 325 17.43 -3.49 -25.10
C ASP A 325 18.35 -3.15 -26.27
N ASN A 326 18.38 -1.87 -26.63
CA ASN A 326 19.26 -1.31 -27.64
C ASN A 326 19.73 0.08 -27.19
N GLU A 327 20.89 0.11 -26.54
CA GLU A 327 21.48 1.34 -25.98
C GLU A 327 21.77 2.39 -27.06
N GLU A 328 22.24 1.96 -28.24
CA GLU A 328 22.58 2.88 -29.34
C GLU A 328 21.35 3.70 -29.80
N ASN A 329 20.16 3.11 -29.74
CA ASN A 329 18.91 3.73 -30.13
C ASN A 329 18.06 4.20 -28.94
N LEU A 330 18.58 4.12 -27.70
CA LEU A 330 17.85 4.44 -26.46
C LEU A 330 16.51 3.69 -26.32
N VAL A 331 16.46 2.43 -26.78
CA VAL A 331 15.29 1.56 -26.63
C VAL A 331 15.54 0.62 -25.47
N PHE A 332 14.73 0.71 -24.42
CA PHE A 332 14.75 -0.22 -23.29
C PHE A 332 13.46 -1.04 -23.30
N ALA A 333 13.57 -2.33 -23.60
CA ALA A 333 12.44 -3.22 -23.68
C ALA A 333 11.85 -3.48 -22.30
N THR A 334 10.54 -3.69 -22.25
CA THR A 334 9.82 -4.05 -21.03
C THR A 334 8.95 -5.27 -21.27
N ILE A 335 9.20 -6.36 -20.55
CA ILE A 335 8.45 -7.61 -20.71
C ILE A 335 7.93 -8.14 -19.37
N ASN A 336 6.66 -8.56 -19.35
CA ASN A 336 6.08 -9.22 -18.18
C ASN A 336 5.33 -10.50 -18.58
N LEU A 337 5.85 -11.63 -18.12
CA LEU A 337 5.34 -12.98 -18.38
C LEU A 337 4.76 -13.66 -17.14
N ARG A 338 4.79 -13.03 -15.96
CA ARG A 338 4.46 -13.69 -14.69
C ARG A 338 3.05 -14.27 -14.65
N ASP A 339 2.81 -15.16 -13.70
CA ASP A 339 1.50 -15.72 -13.36
C ASP A 339 0.79 -16.45 -14.52
N ASN A 340 1.52 -16.76 -15.60
CA ASN A 340 1.07 -17.74 -16.58
C ASN A 340 1.37 -19.15 -16.09
N GLU A 341 0.58 -20.12 -16.53
CA GLU A 341 0.81 -21.52 -16.18
C GLU A 341 2.07 -22.05 -16.88
N LEU A 342 2.99 -22.61 -16.11
CA LEU A 342 4.23 -23.20 -16.62
C LEU A 342 4.05 -24.72 -16.71
N ILE A 343 3.77 -25.22 -17.92
CA ILE A 343 3.48 -26.63 -18.14
C ILE A 343 4.79 -27.40 -18.37
N VAL A 344 5.23 -28.15 -17.36
CA VAL A 344 6.45 -28.98 -17.41
C VAL A 344 6.13 -30.38 -17.95
N ASN A 345 6.25 -30.58 -19.27
CA ASN A 345 6.00 -31.86 -19.95
C ASN A 345 7.32 -32.58 -20.32
N ASN A 346 8.16 -32.87 -19.32
CA ASN A 346 9.54 -33.38 -19.50
C ASN A 346 10.47 -32.45 -20.30
N ASN A 347 10.09 -31.19 -20.51
CA ASN A 347 10.90 -30.14 -21.12
C ASN A 347 10.75 -28.84 -20.30
N ASP A 348 11.76 -27.97 -20.39
CA ASP A 348 11.72 -26.63 -19.81
C ASP A 348 10.85 -25.69 -20.68
N PRO A 349 9.68 -25.20 -20.17
CA PRO A 349 8.77 -24.37 -20.95
C PRO A 349 9.35 -23.00 -21.32
N LEU A 350 10.41 -22.54 -20.66
CA LEU A 350 11.03 -21.23 -20.89
C LEU A 350 12.34 -21.33 -21.68
N ALA A 351 12.76 -22.54 -22.07
CA ALA A 351 14.04 -22.79 -22.75
C ALA A 351 14.27 -21.88 -23.97
N SER A 352 13.22 -21.60 -24.76
CA SER A 352 13.33 -20.79 -25.98
C SER A 352 13.67 -19.32 -25.72
N ILE A 353 13.28 -18.77 -24.56
CA ILE A 353 13.51 -17.35 -24.23
C ILE A 353 14.74 -17.12 -23.36
N ARG A 354 15.25 -18.15 -22.66
CA ARG A 354 16.41 -18.03 -21.76
C ARG A 354 17.62 -17.32 -22.37
N PRO A 355 18.06 -17.62 -23.61
CA PRO A 355 19.25 -16.99 -24.19
C PRO A 355 19.14 -15.46 -24.37
N TYR A 356 17.93 -14.91 -24.33
CA TYR A 356 17.65 -13.50 -24.59
C TYR A 356 17.18 -12.74 -23.35
N TRP A 357 16.88 -13.46 -22.26
CA TRP A 357 16.18 -12.88 -21.12
C TRP A 357 17.04 -11.85 -20.36
N GLU A 358 18.33 -12.15 -20.17
CA GLU A 358 19.26 -11.26 -19.46
C GLU A 358 19.50 -9.93 -20.20
N ASN A 359 19.24 -9.87 -21.52
CA ASN A 359 19.40 -8.67 -22.35
C ASN A 359 18.21 -7.68 -22.26
N VAL A 360 17.25 -7.92 -21.36
CA VAL A 360 16.09 -7.04 -21.17
C VAL A 360 16.11 -6.46 -19.78
N THR A 361 16.42 -5.18 -19.63
CA THR A 361 16.50 -4.51 -18.35
C THR A 361 15.20 -4.63 -17.54
N ASN A 362 14.06 -4.28 -18.15
CA ASN A 362 12.78 -4.22 -17.46
C ASN A 362 11.98 -5.51 -17.69
N ARG A 363 12.39 -6.59 -17.02
CA ARG A 363 11.81 -7.93 -17.19
C ARG A 363 11.17 -8.47 -15.91
N GLU A 364 10.01 -9.10 -16.07
CA GLU A 364 9.25 -9.74 -14.99
C GLU A 364 8.84 -11.16 -15.42
N PRO A 365 9.33 -12.24 -14.77
CA PRO A 365 10.19 -12.20 -13.58
C PRO A 365 11.63 -11.76 -13.88
N THR A 366 12.31 -11.20 -12.88
CA THR A 366 13.72 -10.75 -13.02
C THR A 366 14.65 -11.90 -13.41
N PHE A 367 14.44 -13.07 -12.80
CA PHE A 367 15.14 -14.32 -13.09
C PHE A 367 14.12 -15.36 -13.57
N LEU A 368 14.43 -16.08 -14.65
CA LEU A 368 13.56 -17.17 -15.10
C LEU A 368 13.72 -18.36 -14.15
N PRO A 369 12.61 -18.96 -13.68
CA PRO A 369 12.69 -20.08 -12.75
C PRO A 369 13.32 -21.32 -13.38
N HIS A 370 13.85 -22.20 -12.54
CA HIS A 370 14.28 -23.55 -12.92
C HIS A 370 13.22 -24.55 -12.47
N PHE A 371 13.03 -25.63 -13.23
CA PHE A 371 11.90 -26.54 -13.05
C PHE A 371 12.33 -27.89 -12.45
N SER A 372 11.58 -28.36 -11.45
CA SER A 372 11.74 -29.69 -10.87
C SER A 372 11.21 -30.79 -11.81
N GLY A 373 11.76 -32.00 -11.70
CA GLY A 373 11.25 -33.20 -12.39
C GLY A 373 11.80 -33.49 -13.79
N LEU A 374 12.52 -32.57 -14.45
CA LEU A 374 13.22 -32.85 -15.72
C LEU A 374 14.38 -33.82 -15.54
N VAL A 375 15.16 -33.56 -14.49
CA VAL A 375 16.28 -34.37 -14.04
C VAL A 375 16.14 -34.54 -12.53
N LYS A 376 16.35 -35.75 -12.01
CA LYS A 376 16.28 -35.99 -10.57
C LYS A 376 17.42 -35.28 -9.84
N ALA A 377 17.10 -34.60 -8.76
CA ALA A 377 18.06 -33.82 -8.02
C ALA A 377 19.09 -34.68 -7.25
N PRO A 378 20.27 -34.14 -6.93
CA PRO A 378 21.27 -34.85 -6.13
C PRO A 378 20.77 -35.22 -4.74
N ILE A 379 21.13 -36.42 -4.27
CA ILE A 379 20.88 -36.90 -2.92
C ILE A 379 22.10 -36.56 -2.05
N PHE A 380 21.83 -35.85 -0.96
CA PHE A 380 22.80 -35.52 0.08
C PHE A 380 22.82 -36.61 1.15
N SER A 381 24.01 -37.03 1.59
CA SER A 381 24.14 -38.05 2.64
C SER A 381 23.75 -37.57 4.03
N GLN A 382 23.62 -36.26 4.22
CA GLN A 382 23.15 -35.63 5.44
C GLN A 382 22.14 -34.55 5.08
N LYS A 383 21.16 -34.36 5.96
CA LYS A 383 20.24 -33.22 5.88
C LYS A 383 20.83 -32.01 6.61
N SER A 384 20.32 -30.84 6.29
CA SER A 384 20.59 -29.59 6.98
C SER A 384 20.34 -29.71 8.47
N GLY A 385 21.07 -28.92 9.25
CA GLY A 385 20.93 -28.89 10.69
C GLY A 385 22.18 -28.45 11.41
N PHE A 386 22.23 -28.82 12.69
CA PHE A 386 23.19 -28.35 13.67
C PHE A 386 24.04 -29.51 14.19
N PHE A 387 25.36 -29.38 14.09
CA PHE A 387 26.31 -30.45 14.37
C PHE A 387 27.45 -29.96 15.27
N THR A 388 27.83 -30.77 16.26
CA THR A 388 29.00 -30.47 17.11
C THR A 388 30.31 -30.75 16.39
N ASP A 389 30.34 -31.88 15.68
CA ASP A 389 31.54 -32.41 15.06
C ASP A 389 31.53 -32.21 13.55
N GLN A 390 32.72 -32.00 12.98
CA GLN A 390 32.91 -32.05 11.54
C GLN A 390 32.54 -33.44 10.97
N PHE A 391 32.07 -33.48 9.73
CA PHE A 391 31.71 -34.71 9.05
C PHE A 391 31.97 -34.64 7.54
N THR A 392 31.96 -35.80 6.88
CA THR A 392 32.09 -35.89 5.43
C THR A 392 30.72 -36.01 4.78
N LEU A 393 30.40 -35.08 3.89
CA LEU A 393 29.18 -35.04 3.09
C LEU A 393 29.42 -35.68 1.72
N TYR A 394 28.57 -36.64 1.37
CA TYR A 394 28.56 -37.28 0.07
C TYR A 394 27.35 -36.79 -0.73
N LEU A 395 27.59 -36.45 -2.00
CA LEU A 395 26.54 -36.20 -2.99
C LEU A 395 26.47 -37.38 -3.95
N SER A 396 25.26 -37.75 -4.35
CA SER A 396 25.02 -38.83 -5.31
C SER A 396 23.85 -38.53 -6.23
N SER A 397 23.83 -39.11 -7.41
CA SER A 397 22.71 -39.04 -8.34
C SER A 397 22.17 -40.45 -8.56
N GLU A 398 20.85 -40.59 -8.67
CA GLU A 398 20.24 -41.88 -8.99
C GLU A 398 20.58 -42.37 -10.41
N ASN A 399 20.99 -41.45 -11.29
CA ASN A 399 21.32 -41.76 -12.68
C ASN A 399 22.83 -41.62 -12.91
N SER A 400 23.50 -42.73 -13.21
CA SER A 400 24.96 -42.82 -13.27
C SER A 400 25.61 -42.04 -14.42
N GLY A 401 24.83 -41.51 -15.36
CA GLY A 401 25.31 -40.68 -16.48
C GLY A 401 25.29 -39.18 -16.22
N LEU A 402 24.73 -38.73 -15.09
CA LEU A 402 24.59 -37.31 -14.77
C LEU A 402 25.77 -36.79 -13.97
N ASP A 403 26.24 -35.60 -14.32
CA ASP A 403 27.24 -34.89 -13.53
C ASP A 403 26.55 -34.08 -12.42
N ILE A 404 27.19 -33.99 -11.25
CA ILE A 404 26.72 -33.15 -10.15
C ILE A 404 27.58 -31.89 -10.09
N TYR A 405 26.92 -30.73 -10.04
CA TYR A 405 27.55 -29.43 -9.87
C TYR A 405 27.07 -28.80 -8.58
N TYR A 406 27.96 -28.13 -7.86
CA TYR A 406 27.63 -27.53 -6.57
C TYR A 406 28.36 -26.21 -6.33
N THR A 407 27.82 -25.41 -5.41
CA THR A 407 28.39 -24.15 -4.94
C THR A 407 28.44 -24.13 -3.41
N LEU A 408 29.34 -23.31 -2.86
CA LEU A 408 29.55 -23.13 -1.41
C LEU A 408 29.36 -21.66 -0.96
N ASP A 409 28.99 -20.80 -1.91
CA ASP A 409 28.92 -19.34 -1.80
C ASP A 409 27.48 -18.83 -2.00
N GLY A 410 26.50 -19.72 -1.91
CA GLY A 410 25.07 -19.40 -2.07
C GLY A 410 24.63 -19.12 -3.51
N SER A 411 25.54 -19.02 -4.47
CA SER A 411 25.22 -18.85 -5.90
C SER A 411 24.52 -20.06 -6.51
N ASP A 412 23.72 -19.85 -7.55
CA ASP A 412 23.11 -20.95 -8.28
C ASP A 412 24.18 -21.77 -9.01
N PRO A 413 24.23 -23.12 -8.83
CA PRO A 413 25.16 -23.94 -9.58
C PRO A 413 24.94 -23.82 -11.09
N ASN A 414 25.99 -23.48 -11.83
CA ASN A 414 25.95 -23.37 -13.28
C ASN A 414 27.19 -24.06 -13.88
N PRO A 415 27.03 -25.11 -14.71
CA PRO A 415 28.16 -25.82 -15.33
C PRO A 415 29.13 -24.92 -16.10
N ASP A 416 28.65 -23.85 -16.73
CA ASP A 416 29.49 -22.90 -17.48
C ASP A 416 30.44 -22.12 -16.56
N HIS A 417 30.07 -21.95 -15.29
CA HIS A 417 30.86 -21.20 -14.30
C HIS A 417 31.98 -22.03 -13.66
N VAL A 418 32.16 -23.31 -14.04
CA VAL A 418 33.25 -24.15 -13.50
C VAL A 418 34.63 -23.67 -13.95
N HIS A 419 34.75 -23.24 -15.20
CA HIS A 419 36.02 -22.76 -15.78
C HIS A 419 36.05 -21.25 -16.00
N ALA A 420 34.89 -20.60 -16.05
CA ALA A 420 34.73 -19.17 -16.26
C ALA A 420 33.66 -18.59 -15.31
N PRO A 421 33.95 -18.49 -14.00
CA PRO A 421 32.99 -17.91 -13.06
C PRO A 421 32.70 -16.45 -13.44
N LYS A 422 31.42 -16.05 -13.40
CA LYS A 422 30.97 -14.67 -13.66
C LYS A 422 31.61 -13.67 -12.69
N SER A 423 31.77 -14.06 -11.43
CA SER A 423 32.39 -13.25 -10.38
C SER A 423 33.07 -14.12 -9.31
N LEU A 424 33.73 -13.48 -8.33
CA LEU A 424 34.32 -14.20 -7.19
C LEU A 424 33.27 -14.81 -6.24
N TYR A 425 32.00 -14.44 -6.39
CA TYR A 425 30.86 -14.87 -5.58
C TYR A 425 29.95 -15.88 -6.29
N GLN A 426 30.32 -16.31 -7.50
CA GLN A 426 29.54 -17.24 -8.33
C GLN A 426 30.40 -18.39 -8.83
N LYS A 427 30.98 -19.13 -7.89
CA LYS A 427 31.92 -20.21 -8.20
C LYS A 427 31.24 -21.57 -8.12
N THR A 428 31.07 -22.19 -9.28
CA THR A 428 30.58 -23.57 -9.40
C THR A 428 31.73 -24.58 -9.42
N PHE A 429 31.51 -25.73 -8.79
CA PHE A 429 32.43 -26.87 -8.78
C PHE A 429 31.72 -28.10 -9.35
N LYS A 430 32.45 -28.88 -10.15
CA LYS A 430 32.03 -30.24 -10.50
C LYS A 430 32.35 -31.18 -9.35
N TYR A 431 31.37 -31.93 -8.87
CA TYR A 431 31.54 -32.88 -7.77
C TYR A 431 32.34 -34.10 -8.24
N SER A 432 33.49 -34.33 -7.60
CA SER A 432 34.35 -35.50 -7.86
C SER A 432 34.81 -36.20 -6.58
N GLU A 433 34.75 -35.53 -5.43
CA GLU A 433 35.22 -36.04 -4.14
C GLU A 433 34.27 -35.56 -3.02
N PRO A 434 34.13 -36.31 -1.92
CA PRO A 434 33.29 -35.92 -0.79
C PRO A 434 33.72 -34.59 -0.14
N LEU A 435 32.76 -33.85 0.40
CA LEU A 435 32.99 -32.54 1.00
C LEU A 435 33.22 -32.67 2.51
N LEU A 436 34.26 -32.04 3.04
CA LEU A 436 34.45 -31.93 4.49
C LEU A 436 33.65 -30.73 5.01
N ILE A 437 32.60 -31.01 5.78
CA ILE A 437 31.80 -29.99 6.47
C ILE A 437 32.36 -29.85 7.89
N LYS A 438 32.73 -28.63 8.27
CA LYS A 438 33.42 -28.33 9.55
C LYS A 438 33.05 -26.93 10.02
N SER A 439 33.40 -26.60 11.27
CA SER A 439 33.31 -25.21 11.75
C SER A 439 34.10 -24.28 10.84
N ARG A 440 33.48 -23.15 10.53
CA ARG A 440 34.04 -22.08 9.71
C ARG A 440 34.66 -20.96 10.55
N SER A 441 34.90 -21.20 11.84
CA SER A 441 35.62 -20.26 12.70
C SER A 441 37.02 -19.97 12.12
N GLY A 442 37.37 -18.70 12.01
CA GLY A 442 38.58 -18.18 11.39
C GLY A 442 38.43 -17.87 9.90
N ASP A 443 37.32 -18.23 9.24
CA ASP A 443 37.04 -17.84 7.87
C ASP A 443 36.70 -16.34 7.81
N LYS A 444 37.20 -15.66 6.78
CA LYS A 444 36.89 -14.24 6.55
C LYS A 444 35.40 -14.05 6.29
N ASN A 445 34.86 -12.94 6.81
CA ASN A 445 33.53 -12.46 6.44
C ASN A 445 33.52 -12.06 4.96
N ILE A 446 32.47 -12.44 4.23
CA ILE A 446 32.30 -12.18 2.80
C ILE A 446 31.06 -11.30 2.60
N TYR A 447 29.85 -11.86 2.73
CA TYR A 447 28.60 -11.15 2.46
C TYR A 447 28.30 -10.09 3.49
N SER A 448 28.57 -10.37 4.76
CA SER A 448 28.34 -9.42 5.86
C SER A 448 29.25 -8.20 5.78
N THR A 449 30.22 -8.16 4.86
CA THR A 449 31.08 -7.00 4.60
C THR A 449 30.62 -6.13 3.42
N ILE A 450 29.62 -6.59 2.66
CA ILE A 450 29.05 -5.85 1.51
C ILE A 450 28.21 -4.69 2.04
N ASN A 451 28.49 -3.48 1.54
CA ASN A 451 27.68 -2.31 1.84
C ASN A 451 26.35 -2.40 1.09
N THR A 452 25.26 -2.59 1.83
CA THR A 452 23.88 -2.65 1.31
C THR A 452 23.18 -1.28 1.32
N THR A 453 23.91 -0.20 1.61
CA THR A 453 23.41 1.17 1.61
C THR A 453 24.07 1.99 0.51
N HIS A 454 23.25 2.70 -0.27
CA HIS A 454 23.69 3.71 -1.23
C HIS A 454 23.07 5.06 -0.84
N GLY A 455 23.91 6.10 -0.76
CA GLY A 455 23.52 7.46 -0.38
C GLY A 455 23.76 7.85 1.09
N ASP A 456 23.56 9.14 1.40
CA ASP A 456 23.64 9.72 2.75
C ASP A 456 22.39 9.36 3.58
N ASN A 457 22.29 8.10 4.03
CA ASN A 457 21.18 7.64 4.85
C ASN A 457 21.36 7.96 6.34
N ALA A 458 20.23 8.08 7.06
CA ALA A 458 20.21 8.36 8.49
C ALA A 458 20.89 7.26 9.35
N VAL A 459 20.96 6.03 8.82
CA VAL A 459 21.65 4.90 9.44
C VAL A 459 22.72 4.39 8.47
N PRO A 460 24.01 4.69 8.69
CA PRO A 460 25.07 4.26 7.80
C PRO A 460 25.34 2.75 7.97
N TYR A 461 25.72 2.11 6.88
CA TYR A 461 26.30 0.78 6.94
C TYR A 461 27.64 0.81 7.68
N MET A 462 27.81 -0.12 8.63
CA MET A 462 29.09 -0.37 9.29
C MET A 462 29.44 -1.85 9.15
N PRO A 463 30.68 -2.17 8.75
CA PRO A 463 31.11 -3.57 8.67
C PRO A 463 31.16 -4.18 10.08
N PRO A 464 31.03 -5.52 10.19
CA PRO A 464 31.08 -6.21 11.47
C PRO A 464 32.36 -5.89 12.26
N LYS A 465 32.22 -5.74 13.58
CA LYS A 465 33.33 -5.49 14.53
C LYS A 465 34.30 -6.65 14.62
N SER A 466 33.81 -7.86 14.36
CA SER A 466 34.58 -9.11 14.38
C SER A 466 34.07 -10.10 13.33
N GLU A 467 34.69 -11.27 13.30
CA GLU A 467 34.16 -12.41 12.57
C GLU A 467 32.71 -12.69 12.99
N VAL A 468 31.83 -12.93 12.01
CA VAL A 468 30.45 -13.38 12.24
C VAL A 468 30.39 -14.90 12.19
N PHE A 469 29.45 -15.51 12.93
CA PHE A 469 29.22 -16.95 12.85
C PHE A 469 28.80 -17.36 11.43
N LYS A 470 29.23 -18.55 10.98
CA LYS A 470 29.00 -19.02 9.61
C LYS A 470 28.59 -20.49 9.56
N ALA A 471 27.58 -20.75 8.75
CA ALA A 471 27.22 -22.06 8.26
C ALA A 471 27.95 -22.39 6.94
N THR A 472 28.01 -23.67 6.62
CA THR A 472 28.32 -24.13 5.26
C THR A 472 27.01 -24.33 4.52
N VAL A 473 26.78 -23.54 3.48
CA VAL A 473 25.67 -23.75 2.55
C VAL A 473 26.19 -24.53 1.36
N VAL A 474 25.50 -25.61 0.98
CA VAL A 474 25.79 -26.39 -0.22
C VAL A 474 24.56 -26.38 -1.10
N ARG A 475 24.66 -25.75 -2.27
CA ARG A 475 23.63 -25.85 -3.33
C ARG A 475 24.13 -26.79 -4.39
N ALA A 476 23.30 -27.70 -4.88
CA ALA A 476 23.70 -28.65 -5.90
C ALA A 476 22.59 -28.95 -6.91
N ILE A 477 23.00 -29.26 -8.14
CA ILE A 477 22.17 -29.75 -9.24
C ILE A 477 22.76 -31.04 -9.80
N ALA A 478 21.93 -31.84 -10.44
CA ALA A 478 22.34 -32.86 -11.39
C ALA A 478 22.12 -32.32 -12.80
N TYR A 479 23.09 -32.52 -13.70
CA TYR A 479 23.07 -32.00 -15.06
C TYR A 479 23.12 -33.13 -16.09
N ASP A 480 22.25 -33.03 -17.09
CA ASP A 480 22.22 -33.90 -18.27
C ASP A 480 22.78 -33.15 -19.49
N HIS A 481 24.03 -33.46 -19.84
CA HIS A 481 24.71 -32.88 -21.00
C HIS A 481 24.12 -33.32 -22.35
N GLU A 482 23.38 -34.42 -22.42
CA GLU A 482 22.80 -34.89 -23.68
C GLU A 482 21.58 -34.05 -24.09
N ASN A 483 20.78 -33.65 -23.10
CA ASN A 483 19.54 -32.90 -23.31
C ASN A 483 19.63 -31.42 -22.91
N ASP A 484 20.76 -30.98 -22.37
CA ASP A 484 20.99 -29.61 -21.88
C ASP A 484 19.95 -29.20 -20.82
N THR A 485 19.71 -30.09 -19.86
CA THR A 485 18.74 -29.92 -18.78
C THR A 485 19.36 -30.16 -17.42
N GLN A 486 18.78 -29.54 -16.39
CA GLN A 486 19.23 -29.68 -15.02
C GLN A 486 18.08 -30.02 -14.08
N SER A 487 18.43 -30.55 -12.90
CA SER A 487 17.48 -30.71 -11.81
C SER A 487 17.12 -29.36 -11.19
N GLU A 488 16.13 -29.36 -10.31
CA GLU A 488 15.99 -28.28 -9.33
C GLU A 488 17.26 -28.14 -8.47
N ILE A 489 17.45 -26.95 -7.91
CA ILE A 489 18.57 -26.66 -7.01
C ILE A 489 18.19 -27.15 -5.61
N VAL A 490 18.92 -28.14 -5.12
CA VAL A 490 18.81 -28.60 -3.73
C VAL A 490 19.79 -27.81 -2.89
N THR A 491 19.29 -27.16 -1.85
CA THR A 491 20.10 -26.41 -0.88
C THR A 491 20.10 -27.14 0.45
N GLN A 492 21.26 -27.27 1.08
CA GLN A 492 21.38 -27.72 2.47
C GLN A 492 22.33 -26.81 3.25
N THR A 493 21.91 -26.38 4.44
CA THR A 493 22.69 -25.54 5.36
C THR A 493 23.16 -26.34 6.57
N TYR A 494 24.47 -26.31 6.84
CA TYR A 494 25.08 -27.02 7.95
C TYR A 494 25.75 -26.04 8.93
N PHE A 495 25.22 -25.98 10.15
CA PHE A 495 25.81 -25.22 11.25
C PHE A 495 26.71 -26.15 12.06
N VAL A 496 28.02 -25.90 12.07
CA VAL A 496 28.99 -26.73 12.79
C VAL A 496 29.76 -25.91 13.81
N ASP A 497 29.57 -26.22 15.09
CA ASP A 497 30.29 -25.57 16.19
C ASP A 497 30.29 -26.45 17.45
N GLU A 498 31.37 -26.42 18.22
CA GLU A 498 31.45 -27.17 19.49
C GLU A 498 30.38 -26.74 20.50
N ASN A 499 29.94 -25.47 20.44
CA ASN A 499 28.92 -24.88 21.30
C ASN A 499 27.56 -24.78 20.60
N ILE A 500 27.35 -25.46 19.47
CA ILE A 500 26.13 -25.27 18.69
C ILE A 500 24.86 -25.61 19.49
N HIS A 501 24.96 -26.48 20.51
CA HIS A 501 23.85 -26.86 21.40
C HIS A 501 23.37 -25.76 22.35
N THR A 502 24.16 -24.71 22.54
CA THR A 502 23.76 -23.54 23.34
C THR A 502 23.47 -22.33 22.44
N LEU A 503 24.18 -22.21 21.30
CA LEU A 503 23.87 -21.19 20.29
C LEU A 503 22.41 -21.31 19.81
N TYR A 504 21.73 -20.17 19.76
CA TYR A 504 20.36 -20.01 19.24
C TYR A 504 19.32 -20.98 19.84
N SER A 505 19.54 -21.45 21.08
CA SER A 505 18.69 -22.48 21.70
C SER A 505 17.29 -22.00 22.09
N THR A 506 17.04 -20.68 22.08
CA THR A 506 15.73 -20.09 22.43
C THR A 506 15.09 -19.31 21.28
N LEU A 507 15.76 -19.16 20.13
CA LEU A 507 15.21 -18.50 18.95
C LEU A 507 15.22 -19.46 17.76
N ALA A 508 14.20 -19.37 16.92
CA ALA A 508 14.20 -20.08 15.65
C ALA A 508 15.24 -19.48 14.70
N VAL A 509 15.73 -20.28 13.75
CA VAL A 509 16.78 -19.88 12.79
C VAL A 509 16.24 -19.97 11.38
N VAL A 510 16.48 -18.93 10.58
CA VAL A 510 16.19 -18.89 9.14
C VAL A 510 17.50 -18.86 8.37
N SER A 511 17.73 -19.84 7.51
CA SER A 511 18.77 -19.77 6.47
C SER A 511 18.11 -19.33 5.17
N LEU A 512 18.43 -18.13 4.72
CA LEU A 512 18.05 -17.59 3.41
C LEU A 512 19.24 -17.69 2.48
N THR A 513 19.06 -18.37 1.35
CA THR A 513 20.12 -18.54 0.35
C THR A 513 19.62 -18.18 -1.04
N ALA A 514 20.30 -17.29 -1.73
CA ALA A 514 19.99 -16.90 -3.10
C ALA A 514 21.24 -16.49 -3.87
N ASP A 515 21.11 -16.44 -5.20
CA ASP A 515 22.21 -16.05 -6.07
C ASP A 515 22.78 -14.67 -5.71
N TYR A 516 24.09 -14.50 -5.87
CA TYR A 516 24.75 -13.24 -5.57
C TYR A 516 24.16 -12.08 -6.38
N ASP A 517 23.88 -12.27 -7.66
CA ASP A 517 23.36 -11.19 -8.51
C ASP A 517 21.94 -10.79 -8.09
N ALA A 518 21.16 -11.74 -7.58
CA ALA A 518 19.82 -11.50 -7.06
C ALA A 518 19.81 -10.71 -5.74
N LEU A 519 20.78 -10.94 -4.86
CA LEU A 519 20.86 -10.28 -3.56
C LEU A 519 21.71 -9.02 -3.57
N PHE A 520 22.92 -9.09 -4.11
CA PHE A 520 23.99 -8.10 -3.93
C PHE A 520 24.51 -7.50 -5.24
N GLY A 521 24.07 -8.00 -6.41
CA GLY A 521 24.47 -7.47 -7.71
C GLY A 521 24.24 -5.96 -7.83
N ASP A 522 25.13 -5.28 -8.56
CA ASP A 522 25.08 -3.80 -8.69
C ASP A 522 23.84 -3.31 -9.44
N GLU A 523 23.34 -4.09 -10.39
CA GLU A 523 22.17 -3.74 -11.20
C GLU A 523 20.86 -4.24 -10.56
N PHE A 524 20.76 -5.55 -10.30
CA PHE A 524 19.50 -6.22 -9.92
C PHE A 524 19.45 -6.72 -8.47
N GLY A 525 20.51 -6.52 -7.69
CA GLY A 525 20.62 -7.02 -6.33
C GLY A 525 19.62 -6.33 -5.39
N ILE A 526 18.63 -7.07 -4.87
CA ILE A 526 17.56 -6.46 -4.08
C ILE A 526 18.04 -5.89 -2.74
N LEU A 527 19.20 -6.30 -2.21
CA LEU A 527 19.77 -5.70 -1.00
C LEU A 527 20.59 -4.44 -1.30
N ASN A 528 20.80 -4.11 -2.58
CA ASN A 528 21.60 -2.99 -3.04
C ASN A 528 20.72 -1.82 -3.56
N THR A 529 20.13 -1.05 -2.65
CA THR A 529 18.90 -0.29 -2.97
C THR A 529 19.06 1.08 -3.62
N GLY A 530 20.26 1.66 -3.70
CA GLY A 530 20.54 2.74 -4.67
C GLY A 530 19.55 3.91 -4.73
N LEU A 531 18.85 4.26 -3.65
CA LEU A 531 17.63 5.10 -3.74
C LEU A 531 17.91 6.43 -4.46
N GLY A 532 17.33 6.58 -5.65
CA GLY A 532 17.44 7.78 -6.51
C GLY A 532 18.48 7.69 -7.64
N GLU A 533 19.43 6.76 -7.58
CA GLU A 533 20.51 6.63 -8.58
C GLU A 533 20.51 5.27 -9.31
N ASN A 534 19.98 4.21 -8.69
CA ASN A 534 19.82 2.91 -9.35
C ASN A 534 18.51 2.87 -10.16
N ILE A 535 18.61 3.12 -11.47
CA ILE A 535 17.48 3.08 -12.41
C ILE A 535 16.84 1.69 -12.56
N TYR A 536 17.51 0.63 -12.09
CA TYR A 536 17.05 -0.75 -12.15
C TYR A 536 16.32 -1.17 -10.87
N TYR A 537 16.41 -0.39 -9.80
CA TYR A 537 15.74 -0.67 -8.54
C TYR A 537 14.24 -0.39 -8.65
N SER A 538 13.44 -1.45 -8.50
CA SER A 538 12.00 -1.35 -8.33
C SER A 538 11.62 -1.93 -6.96
N PRO A 539 10.84 -1.20 -6.14
CA PRO A 539 10.32 -1.75 -4.89
C PRO A 539 9.24 -2.81 -5.14
N LYS A 540 9.04 -3.28 -6.37
CA LYS A 540 8.18 -4.40 -6.74
C LYS A 540 8.97 -5.64 -7.20
N THR A 541 10.28 -5.50 -7.44
CA THR A 541 11.17 -6.58 -7.87
C THR A 541 11.10 -7.76 -6.91
N ARG A 542 10.94 -8.97 -7.47
CA ARG A 542 10.96 -10.22 -6.71
C ARG A 542 12.00 -11.16 -7.30
N VAL A 543 12.81 -11.75 -6.44
CA VAL A 543 13.89 -12.67 -6.83
C VAL A 543 13.74 -14.02 -6.12
N PRO A 544 14.18 -15.14 -6.72
CA PRO A 544 14.10 -16.45 -6.08
C PRO A 544 15.08 -16.57 -4.92
N ALA A 545 14.69 -17.29 -3.87
CA ALA A 545 15.53 -17.66 -2.74
C ALA A 545 15.09 -19.00 -2.14
N ASN A 546 16.05 -19.79 -1.70
CA ASN A 546 15.80 -20.96 -0.87
C ASN A 546 15.73 -20.51 0.59
N LEU A 547 14.70 -20.94 1.31
CA LEU A 547 14.62 -20.78 2.76
C LEU A 547 14.62 -22.14 3.45
N GLU A 548 15.35 -22.21 4.56
CA GLU A 548 15.27 -23.31 5.53
C GLU A 548 15.00 -22.71 6.90
N PHE A 549 13.86 -23.08 7.49
CA PHE A 549 13.42 -22.63 8.80
C PHE A 549 13.61 -23.74 9.83
N PHE A 550 14.33 -23.44 10.90
CA PHE A 550 14.61 -24.36 12.00
C PHE A 550 13.93 -23.86 13.28
N GLU A 551 13.20 -24.77 13.93
CA GLU A 551 12.56 -24.54 15.22
C GLU A 551 13.58 -24.41 16.35
N THR A 552 13.14 -23.98 17.55
CA THR A 552 14.01 -23.83 18.73
C THR A 552 14.61 -25.16 19.20
N ASP A 553 13.92 -26.28 18.91
CA ASP A 553 14.43 -27.63 19.10
C ASP A 553 15.39 -28.10 17.98
N ARG A 554 15.67 -27.22 17.01
CA ARG A 554 16.53 -27.41 15.82
C ARG A 554 15.99 -28.34 14.75
N SER A 555 14.75 -28.80 14.89
CA SER A 555 14.08 -29.52 13.81
C SER A 555 13.79 -28.56 12.65
N ILE A 556 13.76 -29.09 11.43
CA ILE A 556 13.34 -28.32 10.26
C ILE A 556 11.82 -28.16 10.33
N GLY A 557 11.34 -26.93 10.43
CA GLY A 557 9.92 -26.62 10.33
C GLY A 557 9.47 -26.66 8.87
N PHE A 558 10.10 -25.86 8.00
CA PHE A 558 9.90 -25.92 6.55
C PHE A 558 11.17 -25.61 5.78
N GLN A 559 11.24 -26.08 4.54
CA GLN A 559 12.29 -25.72 3.60
C GLN A 559 11.69 -25.65 2.18
N GLY A 560 12.17 -24.74 1.34
CA GLY A 560 11.70 -24.64 -0.04
C GLY A 560 12.22 -23.42 -0.78
N GLN A 561 11.86 -23.35 -2.06
CA GLN A 561 12.14 -22.20 -2.93
C GLN A 561 10.94 -21.24 -2.91
N TYR A 562 11.23 -19.97 -2.67
CA TYR A 562 10.26 -18.90 -2.54
C TYR A 562 10.73 -17.65 -3.29
N GLU A 563 9.81 -16.71 -3.51
CA GLU A 563 10.17 -15.37 -3.93
C GLU A 563 10.47 -14.50 -2.70
N ILE A 564 11.50 -13.68 -2.79
CA ILE A 564 11.74 -12.61 -1.83
C ILE A 564 11.71 -11.24 -2.49
N LYS A 565 11.28 -10.27 -1.72
CA LYS A 565 11.12 -8.87 -2.12
C LYS A 565 11.38 -7.98 -0.92
N LEU A 566 11.93 -6.79 -1.10
CA LEU A 566 12.07 -5.84 0.00
C LEU A 566 10.72 -5.45 0.63
N HIS A 567 10.76 -5.27 1.95
CA HIS A 567 9.65 -4.78 2.76
C HIS A 567 9.93 -3.35 3.23
N GLY A 568 8.89 -2.52 3.21
CA GLY A 568 8.93 -1.12 3.63
C GLY A 568 9.09 -0.13 2.47
N ASN A 569 8.98 1.16 2.79
CA ASN A 569 9.12 2.26 1.82
C ASN A 569 10.42 3.02 2.03
N THR A 570 10.55 3.73 3.17
CA THR A 570 11.78 4.46 3.54
C THR A 570 12.84 3.53 4.14
N SER A 571 12.42 2.49 4.86
CA SER A 571 13.32 1.57 5.57
C SER A 571 14.22 0.74 4.65
N VAL A 572 13.85 0.62 3.36
CA VAL A 572 14.68 -0.04 2.33
C VAL A 572 16.01 0.69 2.10
N ALA A 573 16.16 1.92 2.57
CA ALA A 573 17.43 2.64 2.56
C ALA A 573 18.45 2.06 3.55
N ASN A 574 17.99 1.50 4.67
CA ASN A 574 18.83 1.12 5.81
C ASN A 574 19.63 -0.17 5.57
N PRO A 575 20.79 -0.36 6.23
CA PRO A 575 21.68 -1.48 5.94
C PRO A 575 21.06 -2.85 6.21
N GLN A 576 20.24 -2.96 7.27
CA GLN A 576 19.43 -4.14 7.55
C GLN A 576 18.08 -4.01 6.84
N LYS A 577 17.88 -4.83 5.80
CA LYS A 577 16.68 -4.78 4.94
C LYS A 577 15.62 -5.75 5.44
N GLY A 578 14.36 -5.30 5.50
CA GLY A 578 13.22 -6.20 5.67
C GLY A 578 12.86 -6.89 4.36
N LEU A 579 12.33 -8.11 4.43
CA LEU A 579 11.99 -8.93 3.26
C LEU A 579 10.58 -9.53 3.39
N HIS A 580 9.75 -9.39 2.38
CA HIS A 580 8.64 -10.30 2.14
C HIS A 580 9.19 -11.63 1.63
N VAL A 581 8.67 -12.74 2.15
CA VAL A 581 8.84 -14.10 1.62
C VAL A 581 7.49 -14.53 1.07
N ILE A 582 7.43 -14.95 -0.19
CA ILE A 582 6.20 -15.19 -0.94
C ILE A 582 6.25 -16.56 -1.60
N ALA A 583 5.27 -17.41 -1.30
CA ALA A 583 5.04 -18.66 -2.00
C ALA A 583 4.42 -18.39 -3.37
N ASN A 584 5.07 -18.92 -4.41
CA ASN A 584 4.63 -18.79 -5.78
C ASN A 584 5.06 -20.03 -6.58
N SER A 585 4.07 -20.67 -7.23
CA SER A 585 4.27 -21.79 -8.17
C SER A 585 5.29 -21.52 -9.29
N TRP A 586 5.56 -20.25 -9.59
CA TRP A 586 6.61 -19.88 -10.55
C TRP A 586 8.00 -20.25 -10.07
N VAL A 587 8.29 -20.20 -8.76
CA VAL A 587 9.63 -20.43 -8.21
C VAL A 587 9.71 -21.74 -7.42
N GLY A 588 8.63 -22.12 -6.76
CA GLY A 588 8.59 -23.32 -5.93
C GLY A 588 7.19 -23.57 -5.42
N GLU A 589 7.02 -23.54 -4.11
CA GLU A 589 5.76 -23.92 -3.47
C GLU A 589 4.66 -22.88 -3.70
N GLU A 590 3.41 -23.34 -3.88
CA GLU A 590 2.25 -22.45 -4.01
C GLU A 590 1.88 -21.79 -2.67
N LEU A 591 2.06 -22.51 -1.57
CA LEU A 591 1.84 -22.07 -0.18
C LEU A 591 2.99 -22.56 0.70
N ILE A 592 3.30 -21.82 1.76
CA ILE A 592 4.16 -22.30 2.85
C ILE A 592 3.29 -23.16 3.76
N GLN A 593 3.40 -24.48 3.66
CA GLN A 593 2.64 -25.42 4.48
C GLN A 593 3.26 -25.61 5.86
N TYR A 594 3.17 -24.57 6.70
CA TYR A 594 3.67 -24.61 8.07
C TYR A 594 2.93 -23.64 8.99
N PRO A 595 2.57 -24.04 10.23
CA PRO A 595 1.90 -23.16 11.19
C PRO A 595 2.92 -22.24 11.90
N ILE A 596 3.36 -21.20 11.20
CA ILE A 596 4.46 -20.29 11.64
C ILE A 596 4.20 -19.70 13.04
N PHE A 597 2.95 -19.33 13.32
CA PHE A 597 2.50 -18.63 14.54
C PHE A 597 1.64 -19.51 15.46
N LYS A 598 1.81 -20.84 15.45
CA LYS A 598 1.01 -21.81 16.23
C LYS A 598 0.92 -21.52 17.73
N ASP A 599 1.92 -20.85 18.29
CA ASP A 599 2.03 -20.56 19.72
C ASP A 599 1.56 -19.13 20.07
N SER A 600 1.09 -18.36 19.09
CA SER A 600 0.57 -17.00 19.31
C SER A 600 -0.81 -17.01 19.97
N LEU A 601 -1.13 -15.91 20.65
CA LEU A 601 -2.49 -15.63 21.13
C LEU A 601 -3.40 -15.09 20.02
N SER A 602 -2.84 -14.66 18.89
CA SER A 602 -3.63 -14.16 17.78
C SER A 602 -4.35 -15.28 17.02
N LYS A 603 -5.33 -14.89 16.21
CA LYS A 603 -6.02 -15.80 15.27
C LYS A 603 -5.09 -16.48 14.26
N ALA A 604 -3.86 -16.01 14.06
CA ALA A 604 -2.87 -16.68 13.22
C ALA A 604 -2.46 -18.06 13.76
N ASN A 605 -2.68 -18.34 15.05
CA ASN A 605 -2.43 -19.67 15.63
C ASN A 605 -3.32 -20.78 15.05
N GLN A 606 -4.41 -20.41 14.36
CA GLN A 606 -5.33 -21.33 13.71
C GLN A 606 -4.88 -21.71 12.29
N LEU A 607 -3.92 -20.97 11.73
CA LEU A 607 -3.45 -21.18 10.36
C LEU A 607 -2.38 -22.26 10.30
N THR A 608 -2.54 -23.19 9.36
CA THR A 608 -1.56 -24.24 9.06
C THR A 608 -0.70 -23.95 7.84
N GLU A 609 -1.03 -22.88 7.11
CA GLU A 609 -0.38 -22.52 5.85
C GLU A 609 -0.49 -21.02 5.58
N PHE A 610 0.49 -20.50 4.83
CA PHE A 610 0.61 -19.07 4.53
C PHE A 610 1.00 -18.86 3.07
N LYS A 611 0.43 -17.84 2.41
CA LYS A 611 0.92 -17.41 1.08
C LYS A 611 2.24 -16.65 1.20
N ARG A 612 2.41 -15.90 2.28
CA ARG A 612 3.56 -15.02 2.50
C ARG A 612 3.67 -14.61 3.96
N PHE A 613 4.89 -14.24 4.35
CA PHE A 613 5.19 -13.60 5.63
C PHE A 613 6.29 -12.55 5.41
N ILE A 614 6.65 -11.82 6.46
CA ILE A 614 7.69 -10.79 6.44
C ILE A 614 8.82 -11.23 7.37
N LEU A 615 10.05 -11.24 6.88
CA LEU A 615 11.26 -11.13 7.70
C LEU A 615 11.51 -9.63 7.92
N ARG A 616 10.89 -9.06 8.95
CA ARG A 616 10.98 -7.64 9.25
C ARG A 616 12.33 -7.35 9.89
N ALA A 617 13.02 -6.37 9.31
CA ALA A 617 14.17 -5.72 9.92
C ALA A 617 13.70 -4.52 10.73
N TRP A 618 14.50 -4.10 11.71
CA TRP A 618 14.19 -2.92 12.52
C TRP A 618 14.42 -1.59 11.80
N GLY A 619 15.03 -1.60 10.61
CA GLY A 619 15.03 -0.47 9.68
C GLY A 619 15.48 0.85 10.31
N THR A 620 14.59 1.85 10.28
CA THR A 620 14.83 3.18 10.88
C THR A 620 14.85 3.15 12.40
N ALA A 621 14.22 2.16 13.04
CA ALA A 621 14.25 1.97 14.49
C ALA A 621 15.57 1.38 15.00
N LEU A 622 16.49 1.02 14.11
CA LEU A 622 17.81 0.50 14.46
C LEU A 622 18.66 1.49 15.29
N ASN A 623 18.38 2.79 15.17
CA ASN A 623 18.99 3.83 16.00
C ASN A 623 18.07 4.34 17.12
N TRP A 624 16.94 3.66 17.38
CA TRP A 624 16.05 3.98 18.51
C TRP A 624 16.39 3.12 19.73
N PRO A 625 16.00 3.57 20.94
CA PRO A 625 16.23 2.78 22.13
C PRO A 625 15.56 1.40 22.09
N VAL A 626 14.31 1.32 21.62
CA VAL A 626 13.57 0.06 21.49
C VAL A 626 13.21 -0.19 20.04
N PHE A 627 13.86 -1.17 19.43
CA PHE A 627 13.72 -1.49 18.01
C PHE A 627 12.56 -2.45 17.70
N PHE A 628 12.05 -3.21 18.68
CA PHE A 628 10.88 -4.09 18.54
C PHE A 628 9.54 -3.41 18.91
N SER A 629 9.54 -2.08 19.04
CA SER A 629 8.38 -1.27 19.48
C SER A 629 7.09 -1.61 18.72
N ASP A 630 7.17 -1.76 17.40
CA ASP A 630 6.01 -2.15 16.59
C ASP A 630 5.45 -3.53 16.94
N ALA A 631 6.31 -4.54 17.10
CA ALA A 631 5.89 -5.89 17.50
C ALA A 631 5.19 -5.86 18.87
N TYR A 632 5.80 -5.16 19.84
CA TYR A 632 5.26 -5.00 21.19
C TYR A 632 3.83 -4.42 21.19
N HIS A 633 3.59 -3.33 20.45
CA HIS A 633 2.25 -2.74 20.42
C HIS A 633 1.24 -3.67 19.74
N GLN A 634 1.64 -4.36 18.67
CA GLN A 634 0.73 -5.24 17.95
C GLN A 634 0.36 -6.48 18.77
N THR A 635 1.34 -7.16 19.39
CA THR A 635 1.07 -8.39 20.15
C THR A 635 0.46 -8.15 21.52
N LEU A 636 0.53 -6.94 22.07
CA LEU A 636 -0.18 -6.59 23.31
C LEU A 636 -1.70 -6.79 23.17
N LEU A 637 -2.28 -6.64 21.97
CA LEU A 637 -3.69 -6.89 21.66
C LEU A 637 -3.89 -8.12 20.76
N ALA A 638 -2.98 -9.10 20.81
CA ALA A 638 -3.04 -10.28 19.96
C ALA A 638 -4.36 -11.07 20.10
N ASP A 639 -4.90 -11.19 21.32
CA ASP A 639 -6.16 -11.90 21.64
C ASP A 639 -7.43 -11.05 21.40
N SER A 640 -7.30 -9.92 20.71
CA SER A 640 -8.43 -9.05 20.37
C SER A 640 -8.95 -9.33 18.95
N ASP A 641 -10.08 -8.71 18.58
CA ASP A 641 -10.64 -8.81 17.22
C ASP A 641 -9.93 -7.90 16.18
N LEU A 642 -8.84 -7.22 16.56
CA LEU A 642 -8.06 -6.41 15.61
C LEU A 642 -7.29 -7.28 14.62
N ASP A 643 -7.26 -6.85 13.37
CA ASP A 643 -6.32 -7.35 12.37
C ASP A 643 -4.90 -6.80 12.69
N ILE A 644 -4.05 -7.62 13.33
CA ILE A 644 -2.67 -7.28 13.72
C ILE A 644 -1.64 -8.11 12.94
N GLN A 645 -0.39 -7.62 12.82
CA GLN A 645 0.77 -8.38 12.35
C GLN A 645 1.36 -9.15 13.52
N ASP A 646 1.14 -10.45 13.52
CA ASP A 646 1.72 -11.37 14.49
C ASP A 646 3.26 -11.33 14.47
N TYR A 647 3.90 -11.89 15.50
CA TYR A 647 5.33 -11.76 15.77
C TYR A 647 5.96 -13.06 16.20
N ARG A 648 7.15 -13.33 15.66
CA ARG A 648 8.06 -14.37 16.13
C ARG A 648 9.51 -13.96 15.88
N PRO A 649 10.37 -13.84 16.91
CA PRO A 649 11.76 -13.45 16.72
C PRO A 649 12.57 -14.62 16.13
N VAL A 650 13.48 -14.29 15.21
CA VAL A 650 14.34 -15.26 14.54
C VAL A 650 15.75 -14.73 14.36
N VAL A 651 16.70 -15.66 14.23
CA VAL A 651 18.05 -15.39 13.76
C VAL A 651 18.10 -15.64 12.26
N LEU A 652 18.53 -14.65 11.48
CA LEU A 652 18.67 -14.76 10.04
C LEU A 652 20.12 -15.00 9.64
N PHE A 653 20.33 -15.98 8.77
CA PHE A 653 21.56 -16.18 7.99
C PHE A 653 21.28 -15.88 6.52
N ILE A 654 22.20 -15.16 5.87
CA ILE A 654 22.16 -14.93 4.41
C ILE A 654 23.41 -15.53 3.78
N ASN A 655 23.22 -16.45 2.83
CA ASN A 655 24.29 -17.21 2.17
C ASN A 655 25.31 -17.80 3.16
N GLY A 656 24.80 -18.27 4.31
CA GLY A 656 25.57 -18.93 5.35
C GLY A 656 26.27 -18.01 6.35
N GLU A 657 26.18 -16.69 6.25
CA GLU A 657 26.74 -15.78 7.27
C GLU A 657 25.64 -15.22 8.17
N TYR A 658 25.93 -15.12 9.48
CA TYR A 658 25.03 -14.49 10.44
C TYR A 658 24.73 -13.06 9.98
N TRP A 659 23.44 -12.80 9.76
CA TRP A 659 22.97 -11.52 9.26
C TRP A 659 22.42 -10.64 10.38
N GLY A 660 21.74 -11.25 11.35
CA GLY A 660 21.24 -10.54 12.54
C GLY A 660 19.92 -11.10 13.06
N LEU A 661 19.34 -10.35 13.99
CA LEU A 661 18.02 -10.59 14.55
C LEU A 661 16.95 -9.98 13.66
N TYR A 662 15.90 -10.74 13.42
CA TYR A 662 14.75 -10.39 12.58
C TYR A 662 13.45 -10.80 13.26
N GLU A 663 12.35 -10.24 12.79
CA GLU A 663 11.01 -10.64 13.22
C GLU A 663 10.32 -11.34 12.05
N MET A 664 9.90 -12.59 12.21
CA MET A 664 8.89 -13.17 11.33
C MET A 664 7.54 -12.55 11.69
N ARG A 665 6.91 -11.86 10.73
CA ARG A 665 5.61 -11.18 10.90
C ARG A 665 4.60 -11.65 9.88
N GLU A 666 3.32 -11.66 10.25
CA GLU A 666 2.26 -11.80 9.26
C GLU A 666 2.23 -10.60 8.30
N ALA A 667 1.97 -10.87 7.02
CA ALA A 667 1.72 -9.84 6.04
C ALA A 667 0.20 -9.62 5.94
N ILE A 668 -0.31 -8.50 6.45
CA ILE A 668 -1.76 -8.34 6.68
C ILE A 668 -2.48 -7.38 5.73
N LYS A 669 -1.75 -6.51 5.03
CA LYS A 669 -2.31 -5.56 4.05
C LYS A 669 -2.36 -6.20 2.66
N ASN A 670 -3.25 -7.17 2.47
CA ASN A 670 -3.44 -7.88 1.19
C ASN A 670 -4.63 -8.82 1.21
N LEU A 671 -5.10 -9.15 0.00
CA LEU A 671 -6.14 -10.13 -0.25
C LEU A 671 -5.89 -11.49 0.42
N GLU A 672 -4.65 -12.00 0.40
CA GLU A 672 -4.36 -13.36 0.85
C GLU A 672 -4.55 -13.54 2.36
N TYR A 673 -4.22 -12.53 3.16
CA TYR A 673 -4.50 -12.49 4.59
C TYR A 673 -6.00 -12.65 4.89
N PHE A 674 -6.84 -11.85 4.22
CA PHE A 674 -8.28 -11.91 4.47
C PHE A 674 -8.90 -13.21 3.98
N GLN A 675 -8.40 -13.75 2.86
CA GLN A 675 -8.83 -15.05 2.36
C GLN A 675 -8.50 -16.19 3.34
N SER A 676 -7.31 -16.21 3.92
CA SER A 676 -6.92 -17.27 4.88
C SER A 676 -7.68 -17.15 6.21
N HIS A 677 -7.81 -15.95 6.76
CA HIS A 677 -8.42 -15.72 8.08
C HIS A 677 -9.94 -15.77 8.11
N TYR A 678 -10.61 -15.29 7.04
CA TYR A 678 -12.07 -15.11 7.06
C TYR A 678 -12.82 -16.02 6.10
N TYR A 679 -12.15 -16.56 5.07
CA TYR A 679 -12.83 -17.24 3.96
C TYR A 679 -12.25 -18.62 3.61
N ASN A 680 -11.33 -19.17 4.40
CA ASN A 680 -10.70 -20.47 4.15
C ASN A 680 -10.22 -20.60 2.68
N TRP A 681 -9.47 -19.60 2.23
CA TRP A 681 -8.92 -19.47 0.87
C TRP A 681 -9.94 -19.37 -0.28
N GLN A 682 -11.22 -19.14 0.00
CA GLN A 682 -12.20 -18.88 -1.06
C GLN A 682 -11.99 -17.48 -1.66
N PRO A 683 -12.04 -17.34 -3.01
CA PRO A 683 -11.82 -16.05 -3.68
C PRO A 683 -13.05 -15.16 -3.53
N VAL A 684 -13.11 -14.40 -2.42
CA VAL A 684 -14.13 -13.37 -2.18
C VAL A 684 -13.60 -12.02 -2.67
N PRO A 685 -14.34 -11.27 -3.52
CA PRO A 685 -13.94 -9.91 -3.90
C PRO A 685 -13.94 -8.96 -2.70
N LEU A 686 -12.83 -8.24 -2.49
CA LEU A 686 -12.64 -7.31 -1.39
C LEU A 686 -12.32 -5.89 -1.91
N ASP A 687 -12.61 -4.90 -1.09
CA ASP A 687 -11.97 -3.58 -1.17
C ASP A 687 -10.94 -3.47 -0.05
N ILE A 688 -9.73 -3.03 -0.38
CA ILE A 688 -8.64 -2.78 0.59
C ILE A 688 -8.05 -1.41 0.27
N LEU A 689 -8.15 -0.49 1.22
CA LEU A 689 -7.71 0.89 1.08
C LEU A 689 -6.58 1.21 2.07
N GLU A 690 -5.59 1.96 1.63
CA GLU A 690 -4.47 2.49 2.45
C GLU A 690 -4.38 4.01 2.30
N LEU A 691 -4.90 4.73 3.28
CA LEU A 691 -4.95 6.18 3.25
C LEU A 691 -3.55 6.80 3.34
N GLY A 692 -3.44 8.05 2.86
CA GLY A 692 -2.21 8.83 2.95
C GLY A 692 -1.12 8.43 1.95
N THR A 693 -1.50 7.69 0.90
CA THR A 693 -0.62 7.30 -0.22
C THR A 693 -1.20 7.76 -1.56
N ILE A 694 -0.34 7.93 -2.58
CA ILE A 694 -0.77 8.33 -3.94
C ILE A 694 -1.63 7.24 -4.61
N ASP A 695 -1.40 5.97 -4.25
CA ASP A 695 -2.13 4.80 -4.76
C ASP A 695 -2.83 4.10 -3.59
N PHE A 696 -3.82 4.77 -3.00
CA PHE A 696 -4.52 4.34 -1.79
C PHE A 696 -5.47 3.14 -1.99
N ILE A 697 -5.57 2.61 -3.21
CA ILE A 697 -6.40 1.44 -3.54
C ILE A 697 -5.45 0.25 -3.73
N ASP A 698 -5.34 -0.61 -2.73
CA ASP A 698 -4.55 -1.85 -2.84
C ASP A 698 -5.34 -2.90 -3.62
N GLU A 699 -6.62 -3.10 -3.28
CA GLU A 699 -7.55 -3.98 -3.99
C GLU A 699 -8.94 -3.33 -4.10
N GLY A 700 -9.63 -3.65 -5.19
CA GLY A 700 -11.00 -3.19 -5.41
C GLY A 700 -11.14 -1.72 -5.81
N ASP A 701 -12.07 -0.99 -5.16
CA ASP A 701 -12.43 0.39 -5.50
C ASP A 701 -12.98 1.14 -4.27
N PRO A 702 -12.91 2.48 -4.25
CA PRO A 702 -13.21 3.27 -3.07
C PRO A 702 -14.65 3.81 -3.04
N GLN A 703 -15.54 3.45 -3.98
CA GLN A 703 -16.84 4.11 -4.11
C GLN A 703 -17.73 3.93 -2.87
N HIS A 704 -17.75 2.72 -2.30
CA HIS A 704 -18.51 2.42 -1.08
C HIS A 704 -18.01 3.24 0.12
N TRP A 705 -16.70 3.43 0.22
CA TRP A 705 -16.07 4.26 1.25
C TRP A 705 -16.49 5.73 1.12
N PHE A 706 -16.36 6.29 -0.08
CA PHE A 706 -16.74 7.68 -0.34
C PHE A 706 -18.25 7.92 -0.18
N ALA A 707 -19.09 6.95 -0.52
CA ALA A 707 -20.53 7.02 -0.28
C ALA A 707 -20.86 7.12 1.21
N MET A 708 -20.19 6.32 2.06
CA MET A 708 -20.35 6.38 3.51
C MET A 708 -19.89 7.73 4.07
N LEU A 709 -18.69 8.21 3.71
CA LEU A 709 -18.18 9.50 4.16
C LEU A 709 -19.10 10.66 3.76
N LYS A 710 -19.56 10.67 2.50
CA LYS A 710 -20.52 11.67 2.02
C LYS A 710 -21.84 11.61 2.79
N TYR A 711 -22.33 10.42 3.13
CA TYR A 711 -23.55 10.28 3.92
C TYR A 711 -23.38 10.87 5.32
N VAL A 712 -22.26 10.57 5.99
CA VAL A 712 -21.93 11.16 7.31
C VAL A 712 -21.79 12.68 7.24
N GLU A 713 -21.16 13.21 6.20
CA GLU A 713 -20.98 14.65 6.01
C GLU A 713 -22.31 15.40 5.79
N ASN A 714 -23.26 14.79 5.08
CA ASN A 714 -24.52 15.44 4.69
C ASN A 714 -25.68 15.22 5.66
N ASN A 715 -25.49 14.45 6.74
CA ASN A 715 -26.55 14.11 7.69
C ASN A 715 -26.10 14.35 9.14
N ASP A 716 -27.04 14.63 10.04
CA ASP A 716 -26.74 14.76 11.47
C ASP A 716 -26.58 13.38 12.09
N ILE A 717 -25.35 13.02 12.45
CA ILE A 717 -24.99 11.74 13.07
C ILE A 717 -25.64 11.52 14.45
N GLN A 718 -26.21 12.54 15.07
CA GLN A 718 -27.00 12.39 16.30
C GLN A 718 -28.37 11.75 16.04
N ASP A 719 -28.86 11.74 14.80
CA ASP A 719 -30.06 11.00 14.42
C ASP A 719 -29.82 9.48 14.54
N PRO A 720 -30.63 8.74 15.32
CA PRO A 720 -30.48 7.29 15.48
C PRO A 720 -30.52 6.52 14.15
N ASP A 721 -31.30 6.96 13.17
CA ASP A 721 -31.42 6.27 11.87
C ASP A 721 -30.16 6.51 11.01
N VAL A 722 -29.54 7.69 11.11
CA VAL A 722 -28.26 8.01 10.46
C VAL A 722 -27.15 7.17 11.09
N TYR A 723 -27.09 7.10 12.41
CA TYR A 723 -26.10 6.26 13.10
C TYR A 723 -26.30 4.78 12.80
N ALA A 724 -27.54 4.28 12.77
CA ALA A 724 -27.86 2.91 12.40
C ALA A 724 -27.46 2.58 10.94
N TYR A 725 -27.62 3.54 10.02
CA TYR A 725 -27.07 3.40 8.67
C TYR A 725 -25.55 3.24 8.72
N VAL A 726 -24.81 4.09 9.43
CA VAL A 726 -23.35 3.96 9.53
C VAL A 726 -22.93 2.62 10.14
N GLN A 727 -23.64 2.13 11.17
CA GLN A 727 -23.43 0.80 11.75
C GLN A 727 -23.64 -0.35 10.75
N SER A 728 -24.44 -0.15 9.70
CA SER A 728 -24.59 -1.12 8.61
C SER A 728 -23.44 -1.07 7.61
N GLN A 729 -22.70 0.04 7.53
CA GLN A 729 -21.61 0.25 6.57
C GLN A 729 -20.22 -0.06 7.15
N MET A 730 -20.04 0.07 8.46
CA MET A 730 -18.77 -0.18 9.15
C MET A 730 -18.94 -0.93 10.47
N ASP A 731 -17.89 -1.60 10.89
CA ASP A 731 -17.79 -2.22 12.19
C ASP A 731 -17.34 -1.20 13.24
N ILE A 732 -18.31 -0.72 14.04
CA ILE A 732 -18.06 0.31 15.05
C ILE A 732 -17.15 -0.18 16.18
N ASP A 733 -17.30 -1.42 16.61
CA ASP A 733 -16.52 -1.97 17.73
C ASP A 733 -15.05 -2.14 17.32
N ASN A 734 -14.81 -2.67 16.12
CA ASN A 734 -13.46 -2.74 15.54
C ASN A 734 -12.83 -1.34 15.39
N PHE A 735 -13.58 -0.34 14.90
CA PHE A 735 -13.07 1.02 14.75
C PHE A 735 -12.73 1.67 16.09
N ILE A 736 -13.59 1.52 17.12
CA ILE A 736 -13.31 2.05 18.46
C ILE A 736 -12.07 1.39 19.06
N LEU A 737 -11.93 0.07 18.93
CA LEU A 737 -10.77 -0.67 19.40
C LEU A 737 -9.48 -0.20 18.71
N TYR A 738 -9.51 0.00 17.40
CA TYR A 738 -8.41 0.57 16.62
C TYR A 738 -8.03 1.99 17.10
N MET A 739 -9.03 2.87 17.25
CA MET A 739 -8.83 4.24 17.73
C MET A 739 -8.22 4.27 19.14
N ALA A 740 -8.77 3.48 20.07
CA ALA A 740 -8.28 3.40 21.44
C ALA A 740 -6.83 2.90 21.50
N HIS A 741 -6.48 1.91 20.67
CA HIS A 741 -5.13 1.40 20.56
C HIS A 741 -4.14 2.46 20.05
N CYS A 742 -4.45 3.14 18.94
CA CYS A 742 -3.60 4.20 18.37
C CYS A 742 -3.38 5.36 19.36
N VAL A 743 -4.46 5.82 20.00
CA VAL A 743 -4.41 6.92 20.99
C VAL A 743 -3.59 6.51 22.21
N PHE A 744 -3.83 5.32 22.76
CA PHE A 744 -3.13 4.88 23.97
C PHE A 744 -1.63 4.70 23.70
N MET A 745 -1.24 4.04 22.60
CA MET A 745 0.16 3.72 22.32
C MET A 745 0.99 4.90 21.84
N GLY A 746 0.39 5.97 21.31
CA GLY A 746 1.16 7.11 20.81
C GLY A 746 1.59 7.00 19.36
N LYS A 747 0.69 6.53 18.48
CA LYS A 747 0.94 6.47 17.03
C LYS A 747 0.86 7.87 16.40
N LYS A 748 1.97 8.62 16.45
CA LYS A 748 2.01 10.06 16.12
C LYS A 748 1.97 10.40 14.62
N ASP A 749 2.38 9.48 13.76
CA ASP A 749 2.35 9.63 12.29
C ASP A 749 1.03 9.12 11.68
N TRP A 750 -0.04 9.17 12.48
CA TRP A 750 -1.43 8.86 12.17
C TRP A 750 -2.29 9.91 12.88
N PRO A 751 -3.42 10.41 12.32
CA PRO A 751 -4.26 9.82 11.27
C PRO A 751 -3.86 10.13 9.83
N ILE A 752 -4.64 9.60 8.88
CA ILE A 752 -4.50 9.78 7.41
C ILE A 752 -3.31 9.03 6.82
N HIS A 753 -2.15 9.06 7.48
CA HIS A 753 -1.03 8.17 7.18
C HIS A 753 -1.08 6.93 8.07
N ASN A 754 -0.48 5.84 7.59
CA ASN A 754 -0.45 4.55 8.28
C ASN A 754 -1.85 4.04 8.68
N GLU A 755 -2.87 4.34 7.88
CA GLU A 755 -4.26 3.92 8.10
C GLU A 755 -4.72 3.05 6.93
N ALA A 756 -5.22 1.85 7.24
CA ALA A 756 -5.71 0.94 6.23
C ALA A 756 -6.97 0.24 6.71
N MET A 757 -7.85 -0.07 5.76
CA MET A 757 -9.16 -0.64 6.02
C MET A 757 -9.56 -1.58 4.89
N TRP A 758 -10.47 -2.50 5.20
CA TRP A 758 -10.97 -3.46 4.22
C TRP A 758 -12.47 -3.74 4.41
N ARG A 759 -13.11 -4.22 3.34
CA ARG A 759 -14.44 -4.81 3.39
C ARG A 759 -14.62 -5.91 2.33
N PRO A 760 -15.48 -6.90 2.55
CA PRO A 760 -15.96 -7.76 1.47
C PRO A 760 -17.00 -7.03 0.60
N ARG A 761 -16.95 -7.24 -0.72
CA ARG A 761 -17.93 -6.68 -1.68
C ARG A 761 -19.24 -7.49 -1.68
N THR A 762 -19.90 -7.50 -0.53
CA THR A 762 -21.21 -8.12 -0.33
C THR A 762 -22.20 -7.07 0.14
N VAL A 763 -23.49 -7.38 0.06
CA VAL A 763 -24.57 -6.47 0.50
C VAL A 763 -24.42 -6.09 1.96
N ASP A 764 -23.95 -7.02 2.80
CA ASP A 764 -23.78 -6.83 4.24
C ASP A 764 -22.31 -6.57 4.64
N GLY A 765 -21.44 -6.26 3.67
CA GLY A 765 -20.00 -6.13 3.88
C GLY A 765 -19.60 -4.81 4.52
N LYS A 766 -19.09 -4.87 5.75
CA LYS A 766 -18.70 -3.71 6.57
C LYS A 766 -17.21 -3.38 6.45
N TRP A 767 -16.90 -2.08 6.53
CA TRP A 767 -15.53 -1.59 6.69
C TRP A 767 -14.95 -1.93 8.07
N ARG A 768 -13.72 -2.44 8.09
CA ARG A 768 -12.90 -2.78 9.26
C ARG A 768 -11.48 -2.23 9.11
N TRP A 769 -10.85 -1.84 10.21
CA TRP A 769 -9.51 -1.23 10.25
C TRP A 769 -8.43 -2.25 10.56
N ILE A 770 -7.29 -2.05 9.94
CA ILE A 770 -6.10 -2.90 10.02
C ILE A 770 -5.05 -2.18 10.87
N GLN A 771 -4.52 -2.85 11.90
CA GLN A 771 -3.46 -2.28 12.74
C GLN A 771 -2.08 -2.55 12.13
N PHE A 772 -1.35 -1.49 11.79
CA PHE A 772 0.05 -1.60 11.37
C PHE A 772 0.85 -0.35 11.70
N ASP A 773 2.17 -0.48 11.58
CA ASP A 773 3.17 0.57 11.76
C ASP A 773 3.04 1.32 13.08
N MET A 774 3.28 0.60 14.17
CA MET A 774 3.16 1.04 15.56
C MET A 774 4.53 1.34 16.18
N ASP A 775 5.55 1.63 15.37
CA ASP A 775 6.93 1.68 15.84
C ASP A 775 7.23 2.91 16.74
N GLN A 776 6.48 4.00 16.61
CA GLN A 776 6.72 5.24 17.36
C GLN A 776 6.40 5.17 18.87
N GLY A 777 5.54 4.25 19.33
CA GLY A 777 4.93 4.34 20.67
C GLY A 777 5.87 4.14 21.88
N LEU A 778 7.07 3.60 21.67
CA LEU A 778 8.14 3.48 22.69
C LEU A 778 9.35 4.38 22.40
N ARG A 779 9.20 5.37 21.51
CA ARG A 779 10.27 6.31 21.17
C ARG A 779 10.31 7.45 22.20
N PRO A 780 11.47 7.80 22.79
CA PRO A 780 11.54 8.87 23.80
C PRO A 780 11.08 10.25 23.33
N SER A 781 11.12 10.55 22.03
CA SER A 781 10.64 11.82 21.45
C SER A 781 9.15 11.82 21.06
N VAL A 782 8.47 10.68 21.24
CA VAL A 782 7.02 10.49 21.06
C VAL A 782 6.42 10.11 22.43
N ASP A 783 6.92 10.79 23.47
CA ASP A 783 6.78 10.40 24.87
C ASP A 783 5.34 10.10 25.33
N ALA A 784 5.25 9.45 26.49
CA ALA A 784 3.99 9.21 27.19
C ALA A 784 3.19 10.51 27.47
N MET A 785 3.81 11.69 27.31
CA MET A 785 3.23 13.00 27.60
C MET A 785 2.59 13.65 26.38
N TYR A 786 2.98 13.27 25.16
CA TYR A 786 2.42 13.81 23.92
C TYR A 786 0.92 13.59 23.91
N ASP A 787 0.16 14.64 23.65
CA ASP A 787 -1.28 14.63 23.80
C ASP A 787 -1.96 14.03 22.59
N MET A 788 -2.08 12.70 22.58
CA MET A 788 -2.74 11.97 21.50
C MET A 788 -4.25 12.20 21.46
N VAL A 789 -4.87 12.55 22.58
CA VAL A 789 -6.30 12.90 22.61
C VAL A 789 -6.48 14.21 21.86
N ASN A 790 -5.75 15.26 22.23
CA ASN A 790 -5.72 16.52 21.49
C ASN A 790 -5.31 16.34 20.03
N HIS A 791 -4.34 15.45 19.75
CA HIS A 791 -3.87 15.20 18.39
C HIS A 791 -5.02 14.81 17.46
N VAL A 792 -5.89 13.89 17.89
CA VAL A 792 -6.99 13.37 17.05
C VAL A 792 -8.29 14.16 17.15
N THR A 793 -8.46 15.00 18.17
CA THR A 793 -9.68 15.80 18.37
C THR A 793 -9.55 17.26 17.95
N ASN A 794 -8.34 17.81 17.88
CA ASN A 794 -8.14 19.22 17.57
C ASN A 794 -8.08 19.45 16.05
N GLU A 795 -9.08 20.18 15.53
CA GLU A 795 -9.21 20.49 14.10
C GLU A 795 -8.02 21.29 13.52
N GLU A 796 -7.23 21.97 14.35
CA GLU A 796 -6.08 22.77 13.94
C GLU A 796 -4.74 22.01 13.94
N ILE A 797 -4.71 20.76 14.44
CA ILE A 797 -3.48 19.96 14.53
C ILE A 797 -3.50 18.84 13.49
N HIS A 798 -4.11 17.69 13.82
CA HIS A 798 -4.13 16.49 12.98
C HIS A 798 -5.39 15.66 13.29
N PRO A 799 -6.59 16.23 13.11
CA PRO A 799 -7.84 15.58 13.51
C PRO A 799 -8.08 14.29 12.73
N HIS A 800 -8.68 13.29 13.37
CA HIS A 800 -9.22 12.15 12.65
C HIS A 800 -10.65 12.48 12.20
N PRO A 801 -10.92 12.67 10.89
CA PRO A 801 -12.17 13.26 10.42
C PRO A 801 -13.40 12.40 10.74
N LEU A 802 -13.35 11.08 10.46
CA LEU A 802 -14.47 10.19 10.75
C LEU A 802 -14.74 10.06 12.25
N PHE A 803 -13.69 9.91 13.07
CA PHE A 803 -13.82 9.88 14.52
C PHE A 803 -14.51 11.12 15.06
N LEU A 804 -14.08 12.33 14.65
CA LEU A 804 -14.71 13.59 15.07
C LEU A 804 -16.20 13.66 14.74
N GLN A 805 -16.61 13.17 13.56
CA GLN A 805 -18.03 13.11 13.23
C GLN A 805 -18.77 12.12 14.13
N LEU A 806 -18.28 10.89 14.25
CA LEU A 806 -18.91 9.87 15.09
C LEU A 806 -18.98 10.27 16.57
N PHE A 807 -17.99 11.00 17.06
CA PHE A 807 -17.92 11.46 18.46
C PHE A 807 -19.04 12.44 18.84
N LYS A 808 -19.71 13.06 17.87
CA LYS A 808 -20.90 13.89 18.12
C LYS A 808 -22.10 13.07 18.57
N ASN A 809 -22.14 11.77 18.27
CA ASN A 809 -23.20 10.87 18.70
C ASN A 809 -22.91 10.33 20.11
N ASP A 810 -23.83 10.57 21.06
CA ASP A 810 -23.67 10.17 22.46
C ASP A 810 -23.49 8.64 22.65
N THR A 811 -24.14 7.83 21.82
CA THR A 811 -24.02 6.35 21.91
C THR A 811 -22.62 5.92 21.53
N PHE A 812 -22.09 6.42 20.42
CA PHE A 812 -20.72 6.15 20.00
C PHE A 812 -19.71 6.65 21.03
N ARG A 813 -19.91 7.88 21.54
CA ARG A 813 -19.00 8.51 22.50
C ARG A 813 -18.93 7.76 23.83
N HIS A 814 -20.06 7.37 24.41
CA HIS A 814 -20.09 6.54 25.62
C HIS A 814 -19.46 5.16 25.39
N LEU A 815 -19.70 4.55 24.23
CA LEU A 815 -19.07 3.28 23.86
C LEU A 815 -17.55 3.43 23.79
N PHE A 816 -17.04 4.49 23.16
CA PHE A 816 -15.60 4.78 23.11
C PHE A 816 -14.98 4.90 24.51
N PHE A 817 -15.59 5.68 25.41
CA PHE A 817 -15.08 5.84 26.78
C PHE A 817 -15.10 4.54 27.57
N ASN A 818 -16.17 3.75 27.45
CA ASN A 818 -16.27 2.45 28.11
C ASN A 818 -15.24 1.46 27.56
N THR A 819 -15.05 1.39 26.24
CA THR A 819 -14.00 0.54 25.65
C THR A 819 -12.60 0.99 26.07
N PHE A 820 -12.34 2.30 26.12
CA PHE A 820 -11.05 2.82 26.59
C PHE A 820 -10.80 2.49 28.07
N ALA A 821 -11.84 2.58 28.91
CA ALA A 821 -11.78 2.20 30.32
C ALA A 821 -11.60 0.68 30.48
N ASP A 822 -12.31 -0.13 29.70
CA ASP A 822 -12.18 -1.58 29.66
C ASP A 822 -10.73 -1.99 29.34
N LEU A 823 -10.16 -1.45 28.27
CA LEU A 823 -8.76 -1.69 27.91
C LEU A 823 -7.80 -1.20 29.01
N SER A 824 -8.06 -0.02 29.60
CA SER A 824 -7.31 0.53 30.74
C SER A 824 -7.37 -0.31 32.01
N ASN A 825 -8.31 -1.24 32.12
CA ASN A 825 -8.40 -2.21 33.22
C ASN A 825 -8.01 -3.63 32.80
N THR A 826 -7.52 -3.82 31.58
CA THR A 826 -7.07 -5.11 31.04
C THR A 826 -5.72 -4.95 30.32
N TYR A 827 -5.71 -4.90 28.99
CA TYR A 827 -4.50 -4.89 28.17
C TYR A 827 -3.59 -3.67 28.42
N PHE A 828 -4.17 -2.51 28.75
CA PHE A 828 -3.46 -1.26 29.04
C PHE A 828 -3.14 -1.09 30.53
N LEU A 829 -3.33 -2.13 31.35
CA LEU A 829 -2.82 -2.12 32.71
C LEU A 829 -1.29 -2.10 32.70
N THR A 830 -0.70 -1.22 33.51
CA THR A 830 0.76 -1.07 33.58
C THR A 830 1.48 -2.38 33.90
N SER A 831 0.90 -3.25 34.73
CA SER A 831 1.51 -4.57 35.02
C SER A 831 1.52 -5.47 33.78
N VAL A 832 0.42 -5.50 33.02
CA VAL A 832 0.31 -6.28 31.78
C VAL A 832 1.31 -5.78 30.74
N GLU A 833 1.38 -4.46 30.54
CA GLU A 833 2.34 -3.85 29.62
C GLU A 833 3.81 -4.13 30.02
N VAL A 834 4.14 -4.05 31.30
CA VAL A 834 5.49 -4.32 31.82
C VAL A 834 5.86 -5.79 31.65
N ASP A 835 4.96 -6.71 32.02
CA ASP A 835 5.21 -8.15 31.90
C ASP A 835 5.40 -8.54 30.42
N HIS A 836 4.59 -7.98 29.53
CA HIS A 836 4.70 -8.19 28.09
C HIS A 836 6.03 -7.66 27.52
N PHE A 837 6.40 -6.42 27.86
CA PHE A 837 7.67 -5.83 27.42
C PHE A 837 8.88 -6.64 27.92
N LEU A 838 8.89 -7.01 29.20
CA LEU A 838 9.98 -7.78 29.80
C LEU A 838 10.08 -9.18 29.19
N ALA A 839 8.97 -9.84 28.89
CA ALA A 839 8.98 -11.14 28.22
C ALA A 839 9.72 -11.07 26.88
N MET A 840 9.36 -10.10 26.03
CA MET A 840 10.01 -9.89 24.73
C MET A 840 11.49 -9.47 24.87
N ALA A 841 11.78 -8.55 25.79
CA ALA A 841 13.15 -8.08 26.01
C ALA A 841 14.07 -9.21 26.50
N ASN A 842 13.62 -10.00 27.48
CA ASN A 842 14.38 -11.12 28.03
C ASN A 842 14.61 -12.23 27.00
N GLU A 843 13.69 -12.43 26.06
CA GLU A 843 13.87 -13.38 24.96
C GLU A 843 15.04 -12.99 24.03
N LEU A 844 15.24 -11.68 23.82
CA LEU A 844 16.29 -11.13 22.96
C LEU A 844 17.63 -10.89 23.67
N ASP A 845 17.62 -10.66 24.99
CA ASP A 845 18.80 -10.33 25.82
C ASP A 845 20.07 -11.15 25.48
N PRO A 846 20.02 -12.50 25.34
CA PRO A 846 21.21 -13.30 25.06
C PRO A 846 21.86 -13.01 23.71
N TYR A 847 21.13 -12.43 22.76
CA TYR A 847 21.55 -12.27 21.37
C TYR A 847 21.96 -10.84 21.01
N ILE A 848 21.67 -9.87 21.89
CA ILE A 848 22.02 -8.46 21.68
C ILE A 848 23.53 -8.25 21.45
N PRO A 849 24.46 -8.88 22.20
CA PRO A 849 25.88 -8.67 21.97
C PRO A 849 26.36 -9.10 20.58
N GLU A 850 25.86 -10.22 20.06
CA GLU A 850 26.21 -10.69 18.71
C GLU A 850 25.60 -9.78 17.63
N PHE A 851 24.36 -9.33 17.83
CA PHE A 851 23.72 -8.34 16.97
C PHE A 851 24.50 -7.02 16.90
N GLN A 852 24.92 -6.49 18.05
CA GLN A 852 25.75 -5.29 18.13
C GLN A 852 27.09 -5.47 17.43
N ALA A 853 27.75 -6.63 17.60
CA ALA A 853 29.01 -6.93 16.92
C ALA A 853 28.84 -7.01 15.38
N ARG A 854 27.72 -7.56 14.90
CA ARG A 854 27.41 -7.67 13.46
C ARG A 854 27.21 -6.33 12.78
N TRP A 855 26.53 -5.39 13.43
CA TRP A 855 26.23 -4.07 12.87
C TRP A 855 27.15 -2.96 13.37
N ASN A 856 28.08 -3.29 14.27
CA ASN A 856 29.01 -2.37 14.90
C ASN A 856 28.32 -1.15 15.53
N TYR A 857 27.16 -1.39 16.15
CA TYR A 857 26.43 -0.39 16.92
C TYR A 857 26.62 -0.65 18.41
N ASP A 858 27.33 0.26 19.08
CA ASP A 858 27.56 0.20 20.52
C ASP A 858 26.47 1.03 21.22
N PHE A 859 25.33 0.42 21.57
CA PHE A 859 24.25 1.03 22.36
C PHE A 859 24.12 0.39 23.75
N ASP A 860 23.60 1.12 24.74
CA ASP A 860 23.34 0.57 26.08
C ASP A 860 21.94 -0.05 26.13
N TRP A 861 21.89 -1.38 26.10
CA TRP A 861 20.63 -2.11 26.07
C TRP A 861 19.85 -2.01 27.39
N GLU A 862 20.54 -1.96 28.54
CA GLU A 862 19.87 -1.84 29.84
C GLU A 862 19.31 -0.44 30.04
N GLU A 863 20.04 0.60 29.62
CA GLU A 863 19.54 1.98 29.61
C GLU A 863 18.31 2.12 28.70
N ASN A 864 18.36 1.53 27.51
CA ASN A 864 17.23 1.53 26.58
C ASN A 864 15.98 0.85 27.15
N LYS A 865 16.13 -0.32 27.80
CA LYS A 865 15.03 -0.99 28.52
C LYS A 865 14.48 -0.13 29.64
N ALA A 866 15.34 0.53 30.41
CA ALA A 866 14.92 1.42 31.50
C ALA A 866 14.09 2.61 30.99
N LEU A 867 14.50 3.24 29.88
CA LEU A 867 13.75 4.32 29.23
C LEU A 867 12.35 3.87 28.78
N ALA A 868 12.26 2.70 28.15
CA ALA A 868 10.99 2.14 27.70
C ALA A 868 10.04 1.83 28.87
N LEU A 869 10.57 1.23 29.94
CA LEU A 869 9.81 0.92 31.14
C LEU A 869 9.32 2.18 31.85
N ASP A 870 10.08 3.28 31.82
CA ASP A 870 9.63 4.57 32.34
C ASP A 870 8.43 5.11 31.55
N LEU A 871 8.49 5.04 30.21
CA LEU A 871 7.35 5.42 29.36
C LEU A 871 6.11 4.58 29.67
N ILE A 872 6.25 3.25 29.73
CA ILE A 872 5.15 2.31 30.03
C ILE A 872 4.51 2.62 31.40
N LYS A 873 5.33 2.84 32.43
CA LYS A 873 4.85 3.10 33.80
C LYS A 873 4.02 4.38 33.92
N ASN A 874 4.29 5.37 33.07
CA ASN A 874 3.62 6.67 33.11
C ASN A 874 2.47 6.81 32.10
N ARG A 875 2.46 5.99 31.02
CA ARG A 875 1.52 6.07 29.90
C ARG A 875 0.06 6.02 30.32
N ARG A 876 -0.34 4.97 31.05
CA ARG A 876 -1.75 4.76 31.46
C ARG A 876 -2.33 5.97 32.20
N THR A 877 -1.63 6.42 33.24
CA THR A 877 -2.04 7.58 34.04
C THR A 877 -2.17 8.82 33.18
N ARG A 878 -1.18 9.09 32.30
CA ARG A 878 -1.20 10.29 31.47
C ARG A 878 -2.32 10.26 30.42
N ARG A 879 -2.57 9.12 29.78
CA ARG A 879 -3.65 8.96 28.80
C ARG A 879 -5.03 9.16 29.43
N ILE A 880 -5.25 8.63 30.64
CA ILE A 880 -6.48 8.89 31.40
C ILE A 880 -6.61 10.38 31.74
N SER A 881 -5.53 11.05 32.17
CA SER A 881 -5.56 12.49 32.42
C SER A 881 -5.90 13.30 31.17
N GLN A 882 -5.34 12.94 30.01
CA GLN A 882 -5.67 13.61 28.74
C GLN A 882 -7.14 13.46 28.36
N MET A 883 -7.75 12.28 28.57
CA MET A 883 -9.19 12.11 28.37
C MET A 883 -10.00 13.08 29.26
N LEU A 884 -9.65 13.18 30.54
CA LEU A 884 -10.31 14.09 31.50
C LEU A 884 -10.08 15.58 31.17
N GLU A 885 -8.90 15.92 30.61
CA GLU A 885 -8.54 17.29 30.24
C GLU A 885 -9.30 17.79 29.00
N HIS A 886 -9.63 16.90 28.06
CA HIS A 886 -10.25 17.26 26.77
C HIS A 886 -11.76 17.06 26.69
N PHE A 887 -12.35 16.26 27.58
CA PHE A 887 -13.77 15.95 27.55
C PHE A 887 -14.46 16.40 28.84
N ASP A 888 -15.09 17.57 28.79
CA ASP A 888 -15.76 18.23 29.93
C ASP A 888 -16.85 17.36 30.61
N GLU A 889 -17.43 16.39 29.88
CA GLU A 889 -18.43 15.48 30.43
C GLU A 889 -17.83 14.45 31.41
N LEU A 890 -16.52 14.23 31.36
CA LEU A 890 -15.82 13.30 32.25
C LEU A 890 -15.38 14.04 33.52
N SER A 891 -16.19 13.98 34.58
CA SER A 891 -15.91 14.71 35.82
C SER A 891 -14.77 14.11 36.67
N GLY A 892 -14.26 12.95 36.29
CA GLY A 892 -13.21 12.22 37.02
C GLY A 892 -13.24 10.72 36.71
N VAL A 893 -12.57 9.95 37.56
CA VAL A 893 -12.64 8.48 37.56
C VAL A 893 -13.29 7.96 38.84
N MET A 894 -14.04 6.89 38.72
CA MET A 894 -14.61 6.14 39.84
C MET A 894 -14.07 4.72 39.84
N GLU A 895 -13.99 4.14 41.02
CA GLU A 895 -13.53 2.77 41.21
C GLU A 895 -14.73 1.82 41.33
N VAL A 896 -14.69 0.73 40.58
CA VAL A 896 -15.72 -0.30 40.54
C VAL A 896 -15.13 -1.58 41.08
N THR A 897 -15.73 -2.14 42.13
CA THR A 897 -15.35 -3.44 42.69
C THR A 897 -16.43 -4.48 42.43
N LEU A 898 -16.09 -5.58 41.78
CA LEU A 898 -17.00 -6.67 41.45
C LEU A 898 -16.59 -7.96 42.17
N LEU A 899 -17.55 -8.54 42.88
CA LEU A 899 -17.40 -9.75 43.68
C LEU A 899 -18.28 -10.86 43.11
N THR A 900 -17.80 -12.10 43.14
CA THR A 900 -18.60 -13.29 42.78
C THR A 900 -18.06 -14.53 43.47
N ASP A 901 -18.82 -15.62 43.46
CA ASP A 901 -18.27 -16.97 43.58
C ASP A 901 -18.02 -17.51 42.17
N ALA A 902 -16.77 -17.49 41.73
CA ALA A 902 -16.35 -17.90 40.39
C ALA A 902 -16.67 -19.37 40.06
N THR A 903 -16.93 -20.20 41.08
CA THR A 903 -17.38 -21.58 40.87
C THR A 903 -18.84 -21.65 40.42
N MET A 904 -19.65 -20.65 40.78
CA MET A 904 -21.08 -20.60 40.48
C MET A 904 -21.44 -19.65 39.33
N GLY A 905 -20.64 -18.62 39.09
CA GLY A 905 -20.86 -17.67 38.00
C GLY A 905 -19.79 -16.60 37.91
N LYS A 906 -19.86 -15.79 36.86
CA LYS A 906 -18.89 -14.76 36.50
C LYS A 906 -19.56 -13.39 36.48
N ASN A 907 -18.78 -12.34 36.69
CA ASN A 907 -19.22 -10.97 36.41
C ASN A 907 -18.70 -10.56 35.04
N ALA A 908 -19.49 -9.76 34.33
CA ALA A 908 -19.08 -9.01 33.16
C ALA A 908 -19.38 -7.53 33.37
N ILE A 909 -18.52 -6.68 32.83
CA ILE A 909 -18.67 -5.23 32.83
C ILE A 909 -18.38 -4.73 31.42
N ASN A 910 -19.33 -4.00 30.85
CA ASN A 910 -19.32 -3.56 29.46
C ASN A 910 -18.99 -4.72 28.51
N SER A 911 -17.80 -4.69 27.87
CA SER A 911 -17.32 -5.71 26.94
C SER A 911 -16.48 -6.81 27.61
N ILE A 912 -16.07 -6.62 28.87
CA ILE A 912 -15.18 -7.53 29.58
C ILE A 912 -16.01 -8.57 30.34
N THR A 913 -15.70 -9.85 30.12
CA THR A 913 -16.03 -10.90 31.09
C THR A 913 -14.84 -11.13 32.02
N ILE A 914 -15.07 -11.11 33.33
CA ILE A 914 -14.00 -11.23 34.34
C ILE A 914 -13.74 -12.72 34.60
N THR A 915 -12.60 -13.20 34.13
CA THR A 915 -12.14 -14.59 34.29
C THR A 915 -10.65 -14.63 34.59
N SER A 916 -10.11 -15.80 34.92
CA SER A 916 -8.66 -15.99 35.08
C SER A 916 -7.87 -15.74 33.80
N ASP A 917 -8.52 -15.81 32.65
CA ASP A 917 -7.88 -15.67 31.33
C ASP A 917 -7.92 -14.22 30.86
N THR A 918 -8.71 -13.36 31.53
CA THR A 918 -8.81 -11.94 31.23
C THR A 918 -7.51 -11.23 31.64
N PRO A 919 -6.83 -10.48 30.73
CA PRO A 919 -5.57 -9.82 31.04
C PRO A 919 -5.65 -8.93 32.28
N GLY A 920 -4.68 -9.09 33.19
CA GLY A 920 -4.59 -8.32 34.42
C GLY A 920 -5.50 -8.77 35.57
N VAL A 921 -6.35 -9.80 35.36
CA VAL A 921 -7.17 -10.37 36.42
C VAL A 921 -6.39 -11.44 37.20
N THR A 922 -6.14 -11.19 38.49
CA THR A 922 -5.43 -12.13 39.36
C THR A 922 -6.35 -13.01 40.21
N ASP A 923 -7.58 -12.54 40.49
CA ASP A 923 -8.62 -13.29 41.19
C ASP A 923 -9.99 -13.00 40.57
N PRO A 924 -10.66 -13.95 39.90
CA PRO A 924 -11.98 -13.72 39.32
C PRO A 924 -13.09 -13.55 40.39
N ASN A 925 -12.85 -13.87 41.65
CA ASN A 925 -13.82 -13.66 42.74
C ASN A 925 -13.80 -12.21 43.27
N TYR A 926 -12.70 -11.48 43.04
CA TYR A 926 -12.49 -10.10 43.46
C TYR A 926 -11.82 -9.32 42.34
N TRP A 927 -12.57 -8.43 41.68
CA TRP A 927 -12.05 -7.58 40.63
C TRP A 927 -12.28 -6.11 40.94
N GLN A 928 -11.32 -5.26 40.55
CA GLN A 928 -11.36 -3.83 40.77
C GLN A 928 -10.87 -3.10 39.51
N GLY A 929 -11.61 -2.09 39.06
CA GLY A 929 -11.28 -1.32 37.86
C GLY A 929 -11.71 0.14 37.97
N ASN A 930 -11.08 1.01 37.17
CA ASN A 930 -11.40 2.43 37.09
C ASN A 930 -12.23 2.75 35.86
N TYR A 931 -13.35 3.44 36.05
CA TYR A 931 -14.24 3.90 34.97
C TYR A 931 -14.42 5.40 35.03
N PHE A 932 -14.71 6.02 33.89
CA PHE A 932 -14.96 7.45 33.86
C PHE A 932 -16.30 7.79 34.53
N GLN A 933 -16.31 8.82 35.37
CA GLN A 933 -17.54 9.40 35.90
C GLN A 933 -18.34 10.07 34.79
N GLY A 934 -19.67 10.09 34.91
CA GLY A 934 -20.57 10.64 33.90
C GLY A 934 -20.97 9.65 32.80
N ILE A 935 -20.27 8.51 32.70
CA ILE A 935 -20.52 7.49 31.67
C ILE A 935 -21.26 6.30 32.28
N PRO A 936 -22.45 5.94 31.77
CA PRO A 936 -23.16 4.75 32.22
C PRO A 936 -22.37 3.47 31.92
N ILE A 937 -22.30 2.56 32.89
CA ILE A 937 -21.61 1.27 32.75
C ILE A 937 -22.63 0.12 32.83
N ASN A 938 -22.45 -0.89 31.99
CA ASN A 938 -23.29 -2.09 31.99
C ASN A 938 -22.60 -3.19 32.79
N ILE A 939 -23.31 -3.82 33.72
CA ILE A 939 -22.81 -4.93 34.52
C ILE A 939 -23.75 -6.11 34.36
N GLN A 940 -23.19 -7.30 34.16
CA GLN A 940 -23.94 -8.53 33.98
C GLN A 940 -23.39 -9.64 34.87
N ALA A 941 -24.29 -10.37 35.51
CA ALA A 941 -23.99 -11.64 36.17
C ALA A 941 -24.20 -12.78 35.18
N ILE A 942 -23.21 -13.66 35.01
CA ILE A 942 -23.25 -14.78 34.06
C ILE A 942 -23.16 -16.09 34.85
N PRO A 943 -24.27 -16.81 35.08
CA PRO A 943 -24.24 -18.08 35.79
C PRO A 943 -23.45 -19.14 35.03
N ASN A 944 -22.67 -19.95 35.75
CA ASN A 944 -22.06 -21.15 35.19
C ASN A 944 -23.14 -22.23 34.94
N PRO A 945 -22.89 -23.22 34.08
CA PRO A 945 -23.81 -24.34 33.88
C PRO A 945 -24.22 -25.01 35.21
N GLY A 946 -25.53 -25.13 35.44
CA GLY A 946 -26.08 -25.70 36.68
C GLY A 946 -26.42 -24.68 37.77
N TYR A 947 -26.18 -23.39 37.55
CA TYR A 947 -26.48 -22.32 38.49
C TYR A 947 -27.41 -21.27 37.86
N ARG A 948 -28.08 -20.47 38.70
CA ARG A 948 -28.85 -19.30 38.30
C ARG A 948 -28.45 -18.08 39.12
N PHE A 949 -28.59 -16.90 38.51
CA PHE A 949 -28.45 -15.63 39.20
C PHE A 949 -29.61 -15.43 40.18
N VAL A 950 -29.30 -14.90 41.37
CA VAL A 950 -30.28 -14.63 42.44
C VAL A 950 -30.56 -13.15 42.55
N ASN A 951 -29.52 -12.36 42.88
CA ASN A 951 -29.58 -10.92 43.03
C ASN A 951 -28.18 -10.31 43.08
N TRP A 952 -28.15 -8.98 43.07
CA TRP A 952 -26.96 -8.19 43.37
C TRP A 952 -26.99 -7.76 44.84
N GLU A 953 -25.85 -7.80 45.51
CA GLU A 953 -25.64 -7.25 46.85
C GLU A 953 -24.52 -6.20 46.78
N GLY A 954 -24.70 -4.99 47.33
CA GLY A 954 -23.62 -4.01 47.23
C GLY A 954 -23.86 -2.67 47.89
N SER A 955 -22.95 -1.73 47.62
CA SER A 955 -22.86 -0.43 48.29
C SER A 955 -23.73 0.67 47.67
N ILE A 956 -24.48 0.35 46.61
CA ILE A 956 -25.38 1.27 45.91
C ILE A 956 -26.77 0.66 45.82
N GLU A 957 -27.80 1.51 45.81
CA GLU A 957 -29.16 1.08 45.51
C GLU A 957 -29.29 0.83 44.00
N LEU A 958 -29.98 -0.26 43.64
CA LEU A 958 -30.20 -0.67 42.25
C LEU A 958 -31.69 -0.52 41.92
N ASP A 959 -31.99 -0.03 40.72
CA ASP A 959 -33.36 0.17 40.26
C ASP A 959 -34.09 -1.15 39.92
N SER A 960 -33.34 -2.25 39.78
CA SER A 960 -33.89 -3.59 39.54
C SER A 960 -32.90 -4.70 39.91
N ASP A 961 -33.42 -5.87 40.30
CA ASP A 961 -32.64 -7.11 40.50
C ASP A 961 -32.44 -7.89 39.18
N LEU A 962 -32.29 -7.18 38.06
CA LEU A 962 -32.03 -7.82 36.77
C LEU A 962 -30.63 -8.42 36.72
N GLN A 963 -30.48 -9.52 35.98
CA GLN A 963 -29.19 -10.16 35.75
C GLN A 963 -28.19 -9.22 35.04
N SER A 964 -28.70 -8.33 34.18
CA SER A 964 -27.95 -7.25 33.55
C SER A 964 -28.52 -5.91 34.01
N ILE A 965 -27.66 -5.02 34.49
CA ILE A 965 -28.01 -3.70 35.02
C ILE A 965 -27.12 -2.62 34.41
N THR A 966 -27.65 -1.40 34.31
CA THR A 966 -26.88 -0.21 33.91
C THR A 966 -26.74 0.69 35.13
N ILE A 967 -25.51 1.08 35.46
CA ILE A 967 -25.19 1.92 36.60
C ILE A 967 -24.88 3.34 36.13
N HIS A 968 -25.54 4.33 36.75
CA HIS A 968 -25.41 5.77 36.44
C HIS A 968 -24.74 6.59 37.56
N THR A 969 -24.14 5.95 38.57
CA THR A 969 -23.49 6.67 39.68
C THR A 969 -22.14 7.25 39.27
N ASN A 970 -21.76 8.37 39.88
CA ASN A 970 -20.42 8.96 39.80
C ASN A 970 -19.54 8.61 41.02
N GLN A 971 -20.07 7.84 41.97
CA GLN A 971 -19.36 7.43 43.17
C GLN A 971 -18.79 6.02 42.99
N SER A 972 -17.60 5.78 43.52
CA SER A 972 -17.04 4.42 43.59
C SER A 972 -18.00 3.48 44.33
N PHE A 973 -18.09 2.24 43.88
CA PHE A 973 -19.02 1.26 44.44
C PHE A 973 -18.49 -0.17 44.38
N SER A 974 -19.12 -1.03 45.18
CA SER A 974 -18.89 -2.47 45.17
C SER A 974 -20.21 -3.22 44.97
N LEU A 975 -20.22 -4.19 44.05
CA LEU A 975 -21.34 -5.11 43.82
C LEU A 975 -20.86 -6.56 43.87
N LYS A 976 -21.70 -7.43 44.42
CA LYS A 976 -21.54 -8.88 44.44
C LYS A 976 -22.68 -9.54 43.70
N ALA A 977 -22.37 -10.34 42.68
CA ALA A 977 -23.34 -11.24 42.08
C ALA A 977 -23.52 -12.48 42.96
N ASN A 978 -24.75 -12.76 43.37
CA ASN A 978 -25.07 -13.98 44.09
C ASN A 978 -25.71 -15.00 43.13
N PHE A 979 -25.21 -16.23 43.19
CA PHE A 979 -25.70 -17.36 42.41
C PHE A 979 -26.13 -18.50 43.33
N GLU A 980 -27.02 -19.36 42.84
CA GLU A 980 -27.39 -20.59 43.54
C GLU A 980 -27.54 -21.76 42.54
N PRO A 981 -27.40 -23.02 42.99
CA PRO A 981 -27.66 -24.18 42.15
C PRO A 981 -29.10 -24.24 41.64
N ILE A 982 -29.29 -24.63 40.37
CA ILE A 982 -30.61 -24.96 39.84
C ILE A 982 -31.01 -26.33 40.38
N ASN A 983 -31.89 -26.36 41.38
CA ASN A 983 -32.51 -27.61 41.82
C ASN A 983 -33.57 -28.02 40.78
N ASN A 984 -33.42 -29.22 40.19
CA ASN A 984 -34.38 -29.82 39.27
C ASN A 984 -35.76 -30.05 39.91
#